data_AF-A0AAN9C041-F1
#
_entry.id   AF-A0AAN9C041-F1
#
_cell.length_a   1.000
_cell.length_b   1.000
_cell.length_c   1.000
_cell.angle_alpha   90.00
_cell.angle_beta   90.00
_cell.angle_gamma   90.00
#
_symmetry.space_group_name_H-M   'P 1'
#
loop_
_entity.id
_entity.type
_entity.pdbx_description
1 polymer ?
#
loop_
_entity_poly.entity_id
_entity_poly.type
_entity_poly.pdbx_seq_one_letter_code
_entity_poly.pdbx_strand_id
1 'polypeptide(L)'
;MDRLGMLVFLVLGTIFTLYPSADARMRALPLPRQLKECYVRAQNFTTVNYVGGLYCWYCETPVRSFIKGAPQPLKPQQYAYYRDLYSKVDPATRSGFRGKRQASRCLRKEYRMLTDEERFRFHGAVNALKADTTVEPNKYDALALFHTGVATFVAHGGPGFPGWHRIYLLLFEAALQEMDPTVCVPYWDSSMDTALEHPDQSYIWSNDFFGSWEGEVVAGPFANWQTPEGMGLRRSVGRDGQLFTRESIEAIMSRNTYEEILMPDQDPQYSLEFHHGGTHVFVGGDMERLDTAAFDVIFFLHHAFVDYIWEMFRDKMRNNDLNPEQYPTVGEVSDYHLASAPMGFGNITHAEGYLNALKDSYEYQPAPECSQLNPDCGSKYLWCNVTLARCIPIDPLDPPIVEVGPDPHPAHCPFTKPQSYQNSFCLNGVCDVSQWVWVPVKIVAQRPPEFNDYHSYPVTNGKVSTTDIYEPSSYIDTRRYIKTDKPKPRAYEHCENKDGVGKIFVSSNGVNYDGSYKESAIIDQRLATSIGVTYIAVKDPGVKGVTEVILRAHDQCGRICHTACKIPGSNPSRFEACSGVVEITPDYPRQYGQTYASATLDVYDYASNSDCPSFKTDEFFVTFYCDYRDHLPWVEKPVNTFPGAPPIVVRPTPIVRPASNAGQCRLSSECTINYPCMKAAPTSSPRQCSKEMDMKACMGNCQRYAVCIYGVYWPRKCQSGMSFDELKGRCVRGLCPAQAVTRPSGPFRPRPGTSWAQTHRPSAFGTGSYYGGLINRFGLGKR
;
A
#
# COMPACT_ATOMS: atom_id res chain seq x y z
N MET A 1 0.57 -29.36 -80.88
CA MET A 1 -0.64 -28.93 -80.14
C MET A 1 -0.97 -30.05 -79.17
N ASP A 2 -1.36 -29.68 -77.95
CA ASP A 2 -1.71 -30.55 -76.83
C ASP A 2 -0.61 -31.36 -76.13
N ARG A 3 -0.19 -30.84 -74.97
CA ARG A 3 -0.03 -31.52 -73.67
C ARG A 3 1.04 -30.83 -72.79
N LEU A 4 0.93 -29.51 -72.60
CA LEU A 4 1.75 -28.78 -71.61
C LEU A 4 0.97 -27.70 -70.83
N GLY A 5 -0.37 -27.83 -70.76
CA GLY A 5 -1.27 -26.85 -70.15
C GLY A 5 -2.09 -27.36 -68.97
N MET A 6 -1.70 -28.48 -68.35
CA MET A 6 -2.49 -29.11 -67.28
C MET A 6 -1.61 -29.52 -66.08
N LEU A 7 -0.64 -28.67 -65.75
CA LEU A 7 0.27 -28.87 -64.60
C LEU A 7 0.35 -27.67 -63.63
N VAL A 8 -0.57 -26.69 -63.72
CA VAL A 8 -0.49 -25.44 -62.92
C VAL A 8 -1.67 -25.23 -61.97
N PHE A 9 -2.74 -26.04 -62.03
CA PHE A 9 -3.95 -25.79 -61.22
C PHE A 9 -4.27 -26.78 -60.09
N LEU A 10 -3.41 -27.78 -59.80
CA LEU A 10 -3.70 -28.82 -58.79
C LEU A 10 -2.65 -29.01 -57.70
N VAL A 11 -1.70 -28.08 -57.52
CA VAL A 11 -0.71 -28.12 -56.41
C VAL A 11 -0.73 -26.84 -55.55
N LEU A 12 -1.56 -25.85 -55.87
CA LEU A 12 -1.68 -24.60 -55.09
C LEU A 12 -2.87 -24.59 -54.09
N GLY A 13 -3.32 -25.77 -53.66
CA GLY A 13 -4.54 -25.92 -52.85
C GLY A 13 -4.38 -26.44 -51.42
N THR A 14 -3.17 -26.75 -50.95
CA THR A 14 -2.94 -27.33 -49.61
C THR A 14 -1.58 -26.93 -49.02
N ILE A 15 -1.31 -25.63 -48.97
CA ILE A 15 -0.51 -25.08 -47.89
C ILE A 15 -1.45 -24.18 -47.11
N PHE A 16 -2.26 -24.81 -46.26
CA PHE A 16 -2.69 -24.13 -45.04
C PHE A 16 -1.39 -23.83 -44.30
N THR A 17 -0.85 -22.64 -44.53
CA THR A 17 0.01 -21.99 -43.56
C THR A 17 -0.77 -22.06 -42.25
N LEU A 18 -0.35 -22.95 -41.35
CA LEU A 18 -0.47 -22.70 -39.92
C LEU A 18 0.28 -21.39 -39.70
N TYR A 19 -0.40 -20.27 -39.94
CA TYR A 19 -0.09 -19.05 -39.25
C TYR A 19 -0.12 -19.46 -37.78
N PRO A 20 0.99 -19.37 -37.03
CA PRO A 20 0.85 -19.36 -35.59
C PRO A 20 -0.18 -18.28 -35.30
N SER A 21 -1.25 -18.65 -34.62
CA SER A 21 -2.19 -17.69 -34.06
C SER A 21 -1.35 -16.59 -33.43
N ALA A 22 -1.54 -15.36 -33.90
CA ALA A 22 -0.88 -14.17 -33.37
C ALA A 22 -1.46 -13.90 -31.98
N ASP A 23 -1.11 -14.77 -31.04
CA ASP A 23 -1.45 -14.62 -29.65
C ASP A 23 -0.58 -13.49 -29.09
N ALA A 24 -1.22 -12.52 -28.45
CA ALA A 24 -0.59 -11.39 -27.80
C ALA A 24 0.56 -11.86 -26.89
N ARG A 25 1.75 -11.28 -27.09
CA ARG A 25 2.97 -11.63 -26.33
C ARG A 25 3.12 -10.83 -25.03
N MET A 26 2.19 -9.92 -24.78
CA MET A 26 1.82 -9.52 -23.43
C MET A 26 0.72 -10.46 -22.94
N ARG A 27 0.82 -10.94 -21.71
CA ARG A 27 -0.21 -11.79 -21.09
C ARG A 27 -0.61 -11.29 -19.72
N ALA A 28 -1.91 -11.37 -19.42
CA ALA A 28 -2.40 -11.10 -18.08
C ALA A 28 -2.01 -12.24 -17.13
N LEU A 29 -1.48 -11.90 -15.97
CA LEU A 29 -1.17 -12.83 -14.89
C LEU A 29 -2.22 -12.73 -13.77
N PRO A 30 -2.43 -13.77 -12.96
CA PRO A 30 -3.24 -13.65 -11.75
C PRO A 30 -2.58 -12.72 -10.74
N LEU A 31 -3.39 -12.05 -9.92
CA LEU A 31 -2.89 -11.24 -8.81
C LEU A 31 -2.18 -12.14 -7.78
N PRO A 32 -0.97 -11.78 -7.29
CA PRO A 32 -0.32 -12.48 -6.19
C PRO A 32 -1.25 -12.66 -4.99
N ARG A 33 -1.21 -13.84 -4.37
CA ARG A 33 -2.15 -14.23 -3.31
C ARG A 33 -2.21 -13.20 -2.16
N GLN A 34 -1.05 -12.72 -1.71
CA GLN A 34 -0.94 -11.73 -0.62
C GLN A 34 -1.63 -10.41 -0.97
N LEU A 35 -1.45 -9.91 -2.21
CA LEU A 35 -2.14 -8.71 -2.70
C LEU A 35 -3.63 -8.94 -2.81
N LYS A 36 -4.04 -10.12 -3.30
CA LYS A 36 -5.46 -10.47 -3.39
C LYS A 36 -6.12 -10.47 -2.02
N GLU A 37 -5.49 -11.07 -1.02
CA GLU A 37 -5.98 -11.07 0.36
C GLU A 37 -6.07 -9.65 0.94
N CYS A 38 -5.09 -8.79 0.66
CA CYS A 38 -5.12 -7.37 1.05
C CYS A 38 -6.30 -6.61 0.42
N TYR A 39 -6.55 -6.76 -0.88
CA TYR A 39 -7.68 -6.09 -1.53
C TYR A 39 -9.05 -6.65 -1.12
N VAL A 40 -9.15 -7.95 -0.86
CA VAL A 40 -10.37 -8.55 -0.31
C VAL A 40 -10.70 -7.92 1.05
N ARG A 41 -9.69 -7.70 1.91
CA ARG A 41 -9.89 -6.99 3.18
C ARG A 41 -10.25 -5.53 2.95
N ALA A 42 -9.50 -4.84 2.10
CA ALA A 42 -9.75 -3.45 1.74
C ALA A 42 -11.21 -3.23 1.34
N GLN A 43 -11.78 -4.15 0.54
CA GLN A 43 -13.16 -4.11 0.06
C GLN A 43 -14.26 -4.13 1.16
N ASN A 44 -13.93 -4.38 2.42
CA ASN A 44 -14.90 -4.32 3.51
C ASN A 44 -14.89 -2.99 4.31
N PHE A 45 -13.94 -2.08 4.06
CA PHE A 45 -13.77 -0.84 4.83
C PHE A 45 -14.39 0.41 4.18
N THR A 46 -14.78 1.43 4.95
CA THR A 46 -15.41 2.65 4.42
C THR A 46 -14.36 3.66 3.96
N THR A 47 -14.59 4.45 2.90
CA THR A 47 -13.66 5.51 2.42
C THR A 47 -14.04 6.92 2.86
N VAL A 48 -14.70 7.04 4.02
CA VAL A 48 -15.22 8.32 4.55
C VAL A 48 -14.09 9.32 4.77
N ASN A 49 -13.06 8.91 5.51
CA ASN A 49 -11.98 9.79 5.96
C ASN A 49 -10.69 9.66 5.14
N TYR A 50 -10.72 8.99 3.98
CA TYR A 50 -9.51 8.81 3.17
C TYR A 50 -9.77 8.49 1.69
N VAL A 51 -8.75 8.75 0.86
CA VAL A 51 -8.73 8.47 -0.59
C VAL A 51 -8.60 6.96 -0.86
N GLY A 52 -9.56 6.38 -1.58
CA GLY A 52 -9.60 4.93 -1.88
C GLY A 52 -8.35 4.40 -2.61
N GLY A 53 -7.70 5.26 -3.40
CA GLY A 53 -6.45 5.00 -4.11
C GLY A 53 -5.31 4.55 -3.18
N LEU A 54 -5.29 5.06 -1.95
CA LEU A 54 -4.23 4.83 -0.98
C LEU A 54 -4.10 3.36 -0.57
N TYR A 55 -5.17 2.57 -0.67
CA TYR A 55 -5.11 1.12 -0.48
C TYR A 55 -4.20 0.40 -1.46
N CYS A 56 -4.12 0.90 -2.70
CA CYS A 56 -3.23 0.32 -3.70
C CYS A 56 -1.80 0.45 -3.24
N TRP A 57 -1.40 1.68 -2.87
CA TRP A 57 -0.09 1.96 -2.30
C TRP A 57 0.18 1.11 -1.05
N TYR A 58 -0.75 1.07 -0.10
CA TYR A 58 -0.61 0.31 1.15
C TYR A 58 -0.42 -1.21 0.89
N CYS A 59 -1.23 -1.81 0.01
CA CYS A 59 -1.13 -3.23 -0.28
C CYS A 59 0.11 -3.59 -1.14
N GLU A 60 0.51 -2.74 -2.08
CA GLU A 60 1.60 -3.02 -3.03
C GLU A 60 2.99 -2.79 -2.46
N THR A 61 3.13 -1.82 -1.55
CA THR A 61 4.41 -1.41 -1.00
C THR A 61 5.20 -2.58 -0.39
N PRO A 62 4.59 -3.48 0.43
CA PRO A 62 5.29 -4.67 0.93
C PRO A 62 5.84 -5.58 -0.17
N VAL A 63 5.11 -5.76 -1.28
CA VAL A 63 5.56 -6.59 -2.41
C VAL A 63 6.79 -5.98 -3.07
N ARG A 64 6.84 -4.65 -3.20
CA ARG A 64 7.98 -3.94 -3.79
C ARG A 64 9.23 -4.07 -2.94
N SER A 65 9.11 -3.96 -1.62
CA SER A 65 10.24 -4.12 -0.70
C SER A 65 10.91 -5.51 -0.81
N PHE A 66 10.19 -6.56 -1.22
CA PHE A 66 10.79 -7.89 -1.43
C PHE A 66 11.68 -7.95 -2.69
N ILE A 67 11.39 -7.14 -3.71
CA ILE A 67 12.06 -7.18 -5.02
C ILE A 67 13.48 -6.61 -4.95
N LYS A 68 13.68 -5.57 -4.15
CA LYS A 68 15.00 -4.95 -3.95
C LYS A 68 16.02 -5.90 -3.29
N GLY A 69 15.55 -7.04 -2.77
CA GLY A 69 16.36 -8.07 -2.13
C GLY A 69 16.76 -7.70 -0.70
N ALA A 70 17.63 -8.53 -0.10
CA ALA A 70 18.20 -8.21 1.20
C ALA A 70 19.06 -6.93 1.08
N PRO A 71 19.04 -6.04 2.10
CA PRO A 71 19.85 -4.82 2.09
C PRO A 71 21.32 -5.18 1.91
N GLN A 72 22.05 -4.33 1.17
CA GLN A 72 23.50 -4.46 1.08
C GLN A 72 24.08 -4.39 2.50
N PRO A 73 25.09 -5.23 2.83
CA PRO A 73 25.73 -5.17 4.13
C PRO A 73 26.26 -3.76 4.40
N LEU A 74 25.96 -3.22 5.57
CA LEU A 74 26.46 -1.90 5.98
C LEU A 74 27.99 -1.89 5.92
N LYS A 75 28.54 -0.81 5.37
CA LYS A 75 29.99 -0.59 5.39
C LYS A 75 30.45 -0.41 6.84
N PRO A 76 31.69 -0.81 7.20
CA PRO A 76 32.18 -0.70 8.59
C PRO A 76 32.08 0.71 9.19
N GLN A 77 32.28 1.75 8.36
CA GLN A 77 32.15 3.14 8.78
C GLN A 77 30.70 3.52 9.11
N GLN A 78 29.74 3.08 8.30
CA GLN A 78 28.30 3.26 8.56
C GLN A 78 27.92 2.59 9.87
N TYR A 79 28.34 1.33 10.08
CA TYR A 79 28.10 0.62 11.32
C TYR A 79 28.68 1.34 12.55
N ALA A 80 29.89 1.89 12.44
CA ALA A 80 30.52 2.64 13.54
C ALA A 80 29.75 3.93 13.86
N TYR A 81 29.34 4.68 12.84
CA TYR A 81 28.55 5.91 12.99
C TYR A 81 27.19 5.62 13.66
N TYR A 82 26.51 4.59 13.19
CA TYR A 82 25.23 4.16 13.74
C TYR A 82 25.33 3.73 15.21
N ARG A 83 26.37 2.98 15.55
CA ARG A 83 26.65 2.58 16.93
C ARG A 83 26.93 3.78 17.81
N ASP A 84 27.63 4.79 17.30
CA ASP A 84 27.91 6.03 18.03
C ASP A 84 26.61 6.80 18.33
N LEU A 85 25.77 7.05 17.31
CA LEU A 85 24.46 7.67 17.49
C LEU A 85 23.58 6.88 18.47
N TYR A 86 23.52 5.57 18.31
CA TYR A 86 22.79 4.68 19.21
C TYR A 86 23.22 4.85 20.67
N SER A 87 24.52 4.93 20.94
CA SER A 87 25.05 5.09 22.30
C SER A 87 24.59 6.37 23.00
N LYS A 88 24.23 7.40 22.22
CA LYS A 88 23.71 8.70 22.70
C LYS A 88 22.21 8.67 22.99
N VAL A 89 21.48 7.70 22.42
CA VAL A 89 20.02 7.60 22.49
C VAL A 89 19.56 6.48 23.44
N ASP A 90 20.32 5.39 23.56
CA ASP A 90 19.96 4.23 24.39
C ASP A 90 19.72 4.62 25.87
N PRO A 91 18.51 4.41 26.42
CA PRO A 91 18.20 4.67 27.82
C PRO A 91 19.12 3.94 28.80
N ALA A 92 19.57 2.73 28.46
CA ALA A 92 20.43 1.93 29.32
C ALA A 92 21.82 2.56 29.49
N THR A 93 22.42 3.05 28.40
CA THR A 93 23.73 3.73 28.43
C THR A 93 23.62 5.15 28.98
N ARG A 94 22.50 5.86 28.78
CA ARG A 94 22.24 7.19 29.35
C ARG A 94 22.27 7.19 30.88
N SER A 95 21.80 6.11 31.52
CA SER A 95 21.80 5.99 32.99
C SER A 95 23.20 5.98 33.64
N GLY A 96 24.24 5.61 32.88
CA GLY A 96 25.64 5.58 33.32
C GLY A 96 26.38 6.92 33.22
N PHE A 97 25.90 7.86 32.41
CA PHE A 97 26.48 9.19 32.22
C PHE A 97 25.86 10.22 33.17
N ARG A 98 25.97 9.98 34.49
CA ARG A 98 25.51 10.92 35.52
C ARG A 98 26.44 12.13 35.73
N GLY A 99 27.12 12.59 34.69
CA GLY A 99 28.13 13.64 34.81
C GLY A 99 28.45 14.36 33.52
N LYS A 100 27.66 15.42 33.22
CA LYS A 100 28.08 16.79 32.83
C LYS A 100 26.99 17.46 31.98
N ARG A 101 26.43 18.54 32.54
CA ARG A 101 25.40 19.45 31.99
C ARG A 101 24.13 18.73 31.51
N GLN A 102 23.03 19.03 32.20
CA GLN A 102 21.66 18.73 31.79
C GLN A 102 21.50 19.20 30.34
N ALA A 103 21.58 18.28 29.37
CA ALA A 103 21.22 18.60 28.00
C ALA A 103 19.79 19.14 28.06
N SER A 104 19.58 20.36 27.56
CA SER A 104 18.25 20.96 27.53
C SER A 104 17.33 20.02 26.78
N ARG A 105 16.25 19.60 27.43
CA ARG A 105 15.18 18.80 26.82
C ARG A 105 14.74 19.49 25.53
N CYS A 106 14.74 18.77 24.41
CA CYS A 106 14.38 19.36 23.12
C CYS A 106 12.90 19.69 23.07
N LEU A 107 12.56 20.95 22.81
CA LEU A 107 11.19 21.38 22.54
C LEU A 107 10.94 21.33 21.03
N ARG A 108 10.29 20.28 20.56
CA ARG A 108 9.92 20.11 19.15
C ARG A 108 8.71 21.00 18.84
N LYS A 109 8.89 21.94 17.91
CA LYS A 109 7.86 22.92 17.55
C LYS A 109 7.29 22.64 16.16
N GLU A 110 6.07 23.10 15.93
CA GLU A 110 5.53 23.16 14.57
C GLU A 110 6.46 24.04 13.72
N TYR A 111 6.79 23.60 12.51
CA TYR A 111 7.85 24.21 11.71
C TYR A 111 7.58 25.68 11.35
N ARG A 112 6.34 26.06 11.04
CA ARG A 112 5.93 27.46 10.81
C ARG A 112 5.95 28.28 12.10
N MET A 113 6.06 27.67 13.28
CA MET A 113 6.24 28.36 14.57
C MET A 113 7.72 28.57 14.97
N LEU A 114 8.68 28.02 14.24
CA LEU A 114 10.10 28.33 14.48
C LEU A 114 10.39 29.81 14.20
N THR A 115 11.21 30.41 15.06
CA THR A 115 11.84 31.71 14.75
C THR A 115 12.76 31.57 13.54
N ASP A 116 13.04 32.69 12.87
CA ASP A 116 13.94 32.69 11.70
C ASP A 116 15.34 32.17 12.07
N GLU A 117 15.83 32.44 13.28
CA GLU A 117 17.11 31.93 13.80
C GLU A 117 17.08 30.41 14.06
N GLU A 118 16.04 29.89 14.71
CA GLU A 118 15.89 28.44 14.93
C GLU A 118 15.83 27.68 13.59
N ARG A 119 15.10 28.24 12.62
CA ARG A 119 14.98 27.68 11.27
C ARG A 119 16.32 27.70 10.53
N PHE A 120 17.04 28.81 10.59
CA PHE A 120 18.37 28.94 9.99
C PHE A 120 19.36 27.92 10.57
N ARG A 121 19.36 27.71 11.90
CA ARG A 121 20.19 26.70 12.55
C ARG A 121 19.83 25.28 12.13
N PHE A 122 18.53 24.98 12.05
CA PHE A 122 18.06 23.69 11.56
C PHE A 122 18.53 23.42 10.13
N HIS A 123 18.34 24.36 9.20
CA HIS A 123 18.84 24.25 7.82
C HIS A 123 20.36 24.07 7.76
N GLY A 124 21.09 24.86 8.56
CA GLY A 124 22.54 24.78 8.65
C GLY A 124 23.03 23.41 9.13
N ALA A 125 22.45 22.88 10.20
CA ALA A 125 22.80 21.57 10.75
C ALA A 125 22.50 20.42 9.78
N VAL A 126 21.33 20.46 9.12
CA VAL A 126 20.94 19.46 8.11
C VAL A 126 21.89 19.49 6.91
N ASN A 127 22.20 20.67 6.38
CA ASN A 127 23.14 20.82 5.27
C ASN A 127 24.57 20.44 5.67
N ALA A 128 24.97 20.67 6.93
CA ALA A 128 26.26 20.21 7.45
C ALA A 128 26.35 18.67 7.46
N LEU A 129 25.29 17.96 7.84
CA LEU A 129 25.22 16.50 7.74
C LEU A 129 25.31 16.00 6.30
N LYS A 130 24.66 16.70 5.36
CA LYS A 130 24.71 16.38 3.94
C LYS A 130 26.10 16.59 3.34
N ALA A 131 26.82 17.62 3.79
CA ALA A 131 28.18 17.94 3.33
C ALA A 131 29.27 17.07 3.99
N ASP A 132 29.01 16.50 5.18
CA ASP A 132 29.97 15.69 5.93
C ASP A 132 30.12 14.28 5.31
N THR A 133 31.22 14.08 4.58
CA THR A 133 31.58 12.84 3.90
C THR A 133 32.47 11.90 4.74
N THR A 134 32.59 12.14 6.05
CA THR A 134 33.33 11.23 6.95
C THR A 134 32.70 9.83 7.05
N VAL A 135 31.43 9.72 6.65
CA VAL A 135 30.68 8.47 6.48
C VAL A 135 30.15 8.44 5.06
N GLU A 136 30.28 7.31 4.37
CA GLU A 136 29.79 7.19 3.00
C GLU A 136 28.26 6.93 2.93
N PRO A 137 27.51 7.59 2.01
CA PRO A 137 27.99 8.60 1.06
C PRO A 137 28.17 10.00 1.68
N ASN A 138 27.38 10.34 2.69
CA ASN A 138 27.59 11.41 3.67
C ASN A 138 26.79 11.05 4.92
N LYS A 139 26.95 11.79 6.03
CA LYS A 139 26.25 11.50 7.28
C LYS A 139 24.73 11.54 7.17
N TYR A 140 24.16 12.46 6.38
CA TYR A 140 22.71 12.55 6.18
C TYR A 140 22.18 11.35 5.39
N ASP A 141 22.77 11.04 4.25
CA ASP A 141 22.33 9.92 3.40
C ASP A 141 22.62 8.57 4.05
N ALA A 142 23.69 8.45 4.84
CA ALA A 142 23.91 7.29 5.67
C ALA A 142 22.76 7.12 6.68
N LEU A 143 22.21 8.20 7.25
CA LEU A 143 21.01 8.11 8.08
C LEU A 143 19.81 7.68 7.25
N ALA A 144 19.54 8.34 6.12
CA ALA A 144 18.41 8.04 5.24
C ALA A 144 18.38 6.57 4.80
N LEU A 145 19.55 5.98 4.52
CA LEU A 145 19.71 4.57 4.13
C LEU A 145 19.24 3.56 5.19
N PHE A 146 19.08 3.96 6.46
CA PHE A 146 18.48 3.08 7.48
C PHE A 146 17.06 2.67 7.14
N HIS A 147 16.33 3.52 6.43
CA HIS A 147 14.93 3.31 6.09
C HIS A 147 14.75 2.52 4.78
N THR A 148 15.67 1.59 4.49
CA THR A 148 15.70 0.84 3.23
C THR A 148 15.82 -0.67 3.44
N GLY A 149 15.47 -1.46 2.42
CA GLY A 149 15.62 -2.92 2.44
C GLY A 149 14.83 -3.59 3.55
N VAL A 150 15.48 -4.47 4.34
CA VAL A 150 14.80 -5.23 5.41
C VAL A 150 14.21 -4.31 6.48
N ALA A 151 14.82 -3.16 6.74
CA ALA A 151 14.33 -2.21 7.72
C ALA A 151 12.92 -1.70 7.38
N THR A 152 12.53 -1.64 6.09
CA THR A 152 11.15 -1.25 5.73
C THR A 152 10.11 -2.23 6.28
N PHE A 153 10.41 -3.52 6.40
CA PHE A 153 9.50 -4.51 6.98
C PHE A 153 9.48 -4.51 8.52
N VAL A 154 10.52 -3.95 9.13
CA VAL A 154 10.63 -3.79 10.59
C VAL A 154 9.91 -2.50 11.02
N ALA A 155 10.04 -1.46 10.19
CA ALA A 155 9.48 -0.14 10.42
C ALA A 155 8.01 -0.01 10.02
N HIS A 156 7.46 -0.88 9.15
CA HIS A 156 6.11 -0.70 8.57
C HIS A 156 5.27 -1.95 8.50
N GLY A 157 3.95 -1.78 8.54
CA GLY A 157 2.97 -2.86 8.37
C GLY A 157 2.56 -3.51 9.69
N GLY A 158 2.64 -2.78 10.81
CA GLY A 158 2.25 -3.30 12.11
C GLY A 158 2.69 -2.45 13.30
N PRO A 159 2.48 -2.96 14.52
CA PRO A 159 2.67 -2.22 15.77
C PRO A 159 4.13 -1.84 16.07
N GLY A 160 5.09 -2.31 15.28
CA GLY A 160 6.46 -1.82 15.36
C GLY A 160 6.63 -0.39 14.86
N PHE A 161 5.69 0.11 14.06
CA PHE A 161 5.77 1.37 13.32
C PHE A 161 6.15 2.60 14.17
N PRO A 162 5.37 2.99 15.20
CA PRO A 162 5.61 4.27 15.84
C PRO A 162 6.87 4.27 16.72
N GLY A 163 7.14 3.15 17.40
CA GLY A 163 8.35 2.99 18.21
C GLY A 163 9.64 2.99 17.37
N TRP A 164 9.62 2.35 16.20
CA TRP A 164 10.78 2.35 15.30
C TRP A 164 11.09 3.76 14.81
N HIS A 165 10.08 4.49 14.33
CA HIS A 165 10.26 5.86 13.83
C HIS A 165 10.62 6.85 14.94
N ARG A 166 10.14 6.66 16.18
CA ARG A 166 10.60 7.45 17.34
C ARG A 166 12.10 7.36 17.55
N ILE A 167 12.65 6.14 17.56
CA ILE A 167 14.10 5.96 17.73
C ILE A 167 14.83 6.56 16.54
N TYR A 168 14.30 6.39 15.33
CA TYR A 168 14.89 6.99 14.14
C TYR A 168 14.96 8.52 14.21
N LEU A 169 13.89 9.18 14.69
CA LEU A 169 13.87 10.62 14.97
C LEU A 169 14.90 11.02 16.04
N LEU A 170 15.08 10.21 17.08
CA LEU A 170 16.09 10.47 18.11
C LEU A 170 17.53 10.34 17.56
N LEU A 171 17.77 9.40 16.65
CA LEU A 171 19.07 9.27 15.97
C LEU A 171 19.33 10.48 15.05
N PHE A 172 18.31 10.93 14.32
CA PHE A 172 18.41 12.14 13.50
C PHE A 172 18.67 13.39 14.36
N GLU A 173 17.94 13.55 15.46
CA GLU A 173 18.14 14.66 16.41
C GLU A 173 19.55 14.62 17.04
N ALA A 174 20.04 13.45 17.42
CA ALA A 174 21.40 13.28 17.92
C ALA A 174 22.45 13.67 16.87
N ALA A 175 22.23 13.34 15.59
CA ALA A 175 23.12 13.73 14.51
C ALA A 175 23.08 15.25 14.24
N LEU A 176 21.91 15.88 14.30
CA LEU A 176 21.79 17.34 14.21
C LEU A 176 22.54 18.03 15.33
N GLN A 177 22.45 17.48 16.56
CA GLN A 177 23.12 18.02 17.74
C GLN A 177 24.64 17.84 17.74
N GLU A 178 25.19 16.94 16.92
CA GLU A 178 26.64 16.92 16.63
C GLU A 178 27.08 18.18 15.89
N MET A 179 26.21 18.76 15.06
CA MET A 179 26.49 19.95 14.25
C MET A 179 26.13 21.24 15.00
N ASP A 180 24.94 21.28 15.61
CA ASP A 180 24.51 22.37 16.49
C ASP A 180 23.71 21.79 17.68
N PRO A 181 24.24 21.81 18.92
CA PRO A 181 23.60 21.21 20.09
C PRO A 181 22.31 21.90 20.53
N THR A 182 21.96 23.05 19.94
CA THR A 182 20.71 23.78 20.20
C THR A 182 19.56 23.37 19.30
N VAL A 183 19.84 22.61 18.23
CA VAL A 183 18.82 22.20 17.25
C VAL A 183 18.00 21.02 17.79
N CYS A 184 16.69 21.13 17.60
CA CYS A 184 15.71 20.08 17.87
C CYS A 184 14.94 19.79 16.58
N VAL A 185 14.43 18.57 16.43
CA VAL A 185 13.64 18.21 15.25
C VAL A 185 12.27 18.91 15.31
N PRO A 186 11.92 19.78 14.36
CA PRO A 186 10.57 20.33 14.28
C PRO A 186 9.59 19.30 13.71
N TYR A 187 8.29 19.57 13.80
CA TYR A 187 7.26 18.77 13.14
C TYR A 187 6.47 19.60 12.12
N TRP A 188 5.94 18.94 11.10
CA TRP A 188 5.04 19.55 10.12
C TRP A 188 3.62 19.03 10.34
N ASP A 189 2.76 19.87 10.90
CA ASP A 189 1.33 19.58 11.01
C ASP A 189 0.65 19.76 9.65
N SER A 190 0.60 18.67 8.88
CA SER A 190 0.00 18.66 7.56
C SER A 190 -1.52 18.84 7.58
N SER A 191 -2.17 18.68 8.74
CA SER A 191 -3.62 18.86 8.86
C SER A 191 -4.07 20.31 8.83
N MET A 192 -3.15 21.24 9.03
CA MET A 192 -3.41 22.67 8.84
C MET A 192 -3.52 23.01 7.35
N ASP A 193 -2.72 22.35 6.52
CA ASP A 193 -2.63 22.62 5.08
C ASP A 193 -3.89 22.17 4.32
N THR A 194 -4.69 21.25 4.86
CA THR A 194 -5.96 20.81 4.23
C THR A 194 -7.03 21.90 4.21
N ALA A 195 -6.85 22.99 4.96
CA ALA A 195 -7.78 24.11 4.95
C ALA A 195 -7.51 25.12 3.82
N LEU A 196 -6.43 24.92 3.04
CA LEU A 196 -6.18 25.65 1.79
C LEU A 196 -6.95 25.03 0.63
N GLU A 197 -7.35 25.86 -0.33
CA GLU A 197 -7.90 25.38 -1.61
C GLU A 197 -6.84 24.63 -2.44
N HIS A 198 -5.59 25.10 -2.38
CA HIS A 198 -4.43 24.48 -3.02
C HIS A 198 -3.35 24.15 -1.98
N PRO A 199 -3.43 22.99 -1.30
CA PRO A 199 -2.44 22.60 -0.29
C PRO A 199 -1.00 22.46 -0.84
N ASP A 200 -0.84 22.25 -2.15
CA ASP A 200 0.44 22.29 -2.87
C ASP A 200 1.09 23.67 -2.89
N GLN A 201 0.32 24.74 -2.65
CA GLN A 201 0.78 26.12 -2.59
C GLN A 201 1.03 26.62 -1.16
N SER A 202 0.89 25.75 -0.16
CA SER A 202 1.21 26.10 1.23
C SER A 202 2.61 26.70 1.38
N TYR A 203 2.75 27.67 2.30
CA TYR A 203 4.04 28.27 2.66
C TYR A 203 5.14 27.24 3.00
N ILE A 204 4.77 26.02 3.42
CA ILE A 204 5.73 24.94 3.66
C ILE A 204 6.63 24.66 2.45
N TRP A 205 6.11 24.90 1.25
CA TRP A 205 6.79 24.71 -0.03
C TRP A 205 7.46 25.98 -0.60
N SER A 206 7.51 27.06 0.17
CA SER A 206 8.21 28.28 -0.23
C SER A 206 9.72 28.07 -0.27
N ASN A 207 10.43 28.95 -0.99
CA ASN A 207 11.89 28.95 -1.07
C ASN A 207 12.57 29.24 0.28
N ASP A 208 11.88 29.88 1.22
CA ASP A 208 12.44 30.07 2.56
C ASP A 208 12.39 28.76 3.38
N PHE A 209 11.59 27.78 2.95
CA PHE A 209 11.23 26.58 3.70
C PHE A 209 11.76 25.31 3.02
N PHE A 210 10.95 24.55 2.27
CA PHE A 210 11.41 23.32 1.62
C PHE A 210 11.74 23.50 0.14
N GLY A 211 11.38 24.64 -0.46
CA GLY A 211 11.66 24.95 -1.86
C GLY A 211 10.78 24.17 -2.85
N SER A 212 11.30 23.93 -4.06
CA SER A 212 10.50 23.42 -5.19
C SER A 212 9.60 22.25 -4.79
N TRP A 213 8.31 22.39 -5.08
CA TRP A 213 7.26 21.40 -4.79
C TRP A 213 7.00 20.44 -5.96
N GLU A 214 7.51 20.79 -7.14
CA GLU A 214 7.35 20.01 -8.37
C GLU A 214 8.71 19.79 -9.03
N GLY A 215 8.93 18.56 -9.49
CA GLY A 215 10.14 18.18 -10.20
C GLY A 215 11.34 18.10 -9.27
N GLU A 216 12.51 18.42 -9.79
CA GLU A 216 13.75 18.48 -9.01
C GLU A 216 13.76 19.70 -8.08
N VAL A 217 14.23 19.50 -6.85
CA VAL A 217 14.37 20.54 -5.84
C VAL A 217 15.56 21.43 -6.19
N VAL A 218 15.30 22.49 -6.96
CA VAL A 218 16.30 23.45 -7.46
C VAL A 218 16.31 24.78 -6.70
N ALA A 219 15.37 24.97 -5.77
CA ALA A 219 15.26 26.15 -4.93
C ALA A 219 15.08 25.76 -3.46
N GLY A 220 15.33 26.72 -2.56
CA GLY A 220 15.27 26.54 -1.11
C GLY A 220 16.53 25.99 -0.45
N PRO A 221 16.51 25.76 0.87
CA PRO A 221 17.70 25.40 1.65
C PRO A 221 18.27 24.02 1.33
N PHE A 222 17.50 23.17 0.65
CA PHE A 222 17.90 21.82 0.23
C PHE A 222 18.04 21.71 -1.30
N ALA A 223 18.20 22.85 -1.98
CA ALA A 223 18.36 22.90 -3.43
C ALA A 223 19.57 22.08 -3.92
N ASN A 224 19.41 21.42 -5.06
CA ASN A 224 20.45 20.65 -5.75
C ASN A 224 21.03 19.49 -4.93
N TRP A 225 20.31 19.05 -3.89
CA TRP A 225 20.65 17.82 -3.18
C TRP A 225 20.56 16.63 -4.12
N GLN A 226 21.59 15.78 -4.09
CA GLN A 226 21.61 14.52 -4.82
C GLN A 226 21.32 13.35 -3.87
N THR A 227 20.49 12.40 -4.29
CA THR A 227 20.33 11.11 -3.62
C THR A 227 21.57 10.24 -3.86
N PRO A 228 21.78 9.15 -3.10
CA PRO A 228 22.89 8.22 -3.33
C PRO A 228 22.96 7.63 -4.75
N GLU A 229 21.84 7.61 -5.46
CA GLU A 229 21.74 7.19 -6.86
C GLU A 229 22.25 8.24 -7.86
N GLY A 230 22.72 9.41 -7.38
CA GLY A 230 23.23 10.50 -8.22
C GLY A 230 22.13 11.34 -8.88
N MET A 231 20.89 11.18 -8.43
CA MET A 231 19.72 11.91 -8.94
C MET A 231 19.43 13.12 -8.05
N GLY A 232 18.92 14.21 -8.62
CA GLY A 232 18.36 15.29 -7.81
C GLY A 232 17.16 14.83 -6.98
N LEU A 233 17.03 15.37 -5.77
CA LEU A 233 15.84 15.22 -4.92
C LEU A 233 14.61 15.71 -5.67
N ARG A 234 13.51 14.94 -5.67
CA ARG A 234 12.31 15.22 -6.47
C ARG A 234 11.01 15.17 -5.66
N ARG A 235 10.06 16.01 -6.05
CA ARG A 235 8.70 16.09 -5.48
C ARG A 235 7.62 16.19 -6.55
N SER A 236 6.39 15.89 -6.17
CA SER A 236 5.19 16.03 -6.99
C SER A 236 4.00 16.35 -6.09
N VAL A 237 4.13 17.45 -5.34
CA VAL A 237 3.22 17.80 -4.23
C VAL A 237 1.79 18.02 -4.75
N GLY A 238 0.81 17.49 -4.02
CA GLY A 238 -0.62 17.69 -4.27
C GLY A 238 -1.15 17.06 -5.55
N ARG A 239 -0.36 16.16 -6.16
CA ARG A 239 -0.76 15.46 -7.40
C ARG A 239 -1.63 14.25 -7.15
N ASP A 240 -1.36 13.52 -6.08
CA ASP A 240 -2.10 12.33 -5.64
C ASP A 240 -2.00 12.28 -4.10
N GLY A 241 -2.59 11.28 -3.45
CA GLY A 241 -2.52 11.13 -2.00
C GLY A 241 -3.39 12.15 -1.26
N GLN A 242 -3.14 12.27 0.03
CA GLN A 242 -3.88 13.16 0.92
C GLN A 242 -3.03 13.54 2.11
N LEU A 243 -3.27 14.70 2.71
CA LEU A 243 -2.67 15.01 3.99
C LEU A 243 -3.47 14.37 5.14
N PHE A 244 -2.88 14.30 6.34
CA PHE A 244 -3.69 14.11 7.55
C PHE A 244 -4.80 15.15 7.58
N THR A 245 -6.03 14.75 7.84
CA THR A 245 -7.14 15.68 8.11
C THR A 245 -7.44 15.72 9.60
N ARG A 246 -8.11 16.77 10.07
CA ARG A 246 -8.56 16.82 11.46
C ARG A 246 -9.51 15.65 11.78
N GLU A 247 -10.39 15.31 10.86
CA GLU A 247 -11.36 14.21 10.98
C GLU A 247 -10.63 12.86 11.10
N SER A 248 -9.53 12.67 10.36
CA SER A 248 -8.69 11.47 10.50
C SER A 248 -8.01 11.39 11.87
N ILE A 249 -7.51 12.51 12.39
CA ILE A 249 -6.87 12.57 13.71
C ILE A 249 -7.94 12.35 14.79
N GLU A 250 -9.12 12.95 14.69
CA GLU A 250 -10.24 12.74 15.60
C GLU A 250 -10.73 11.28 15.56
N ALA A 251 -10.75 10.64 14.38
CA ALA A 251 -11.05 9.23 14.25
C ALA A 251 -10.03 8.35 14.99
N ILE A 252 -8.72 8.58 14.80
CA ILE A 252 -7.66 7.89 15.55
C ILE A 252 -7.85 8.11 17.06
N MET A 253 -8.01 9.37 17.47
CA MET A 253 -8.20 9.77 18.87
C MET A 253 -9.53 9.30 19.46
N SER A 254 -10.48 8.80 18.67
CA SER A 254 -11.70 8.16 19.17
C SER A 254 -11.46 6.76 19.74
N ARG A 255 -10.34 6.12 19.37
CA ARG A 255 -9.94 4.79 19.84
C ARG A 255 -9.22 4.85 21.19
N ASN A 256 -9.13 3.74 21.91
CA ASN A 256 -8.55 3.72 23.27
C ASN A 256 -7.29 2.85 23.39
N THR A 257 -7.12 1.83 22.54
CA THR A 257 -5.95 0.95 22.60
C THR A 257 -5.15 0.95 21.31
N TYR A 258 -3.88 0.55 21.40
CA TYR A 258 -2.99 0.45 20.25
C TYR A 258 -3.45 -0.58 19.23
N GLU A 259 -4.11 -1.65 19.67
CA GLU A 259 -4.65 -2.66 18.77
C GLU A 259 -5.60 -2.01 17.75
N GLU A 260 -6.39 -1.02 18.15
CA GLU A 260 -7.37 -0.34 17.31
C GLU A 260 -6.76 0.62 16.28
N ILE A 261 -5.51 1.07 16.47
CA ILE A 261 -4.88 2.12 15.63
C ILE A 261 -3.57 1.69 14.92
N LEU A 262 -2.96 0.57 15.29
CA LEU A 262 -1.64 0.13 14.77
C LEU A 262 -1.63 -1.27 14.13
N MET A 263 -2.73 -2.03 14.18
CA MET A 263 -2.74 -3.40 13.65
C MET A 263 -3.09 -3.42 12.14
N PRO A 264 -2.49 -4.31 11.35
CA PRO A 264 -2.62 -4.30 9.88
C PRO A 264 -4.03 -4.64 9.36
N ASP A 265 -4.86 -5.27 10.19
CA ASP A 265 -6.23 -5.66 9.83
C ASP A 265 -7.30 -4.68 10.34
N GLN A 266 -6.90 -3.52 10.86
CA GLN A 266 -7.85 -2.52 11.34
C GLN A 266 -8.46 -1.71 10.22
N ASP A 267 -9.66 -1.17 10.50
CA ASP A 267 -10.31 -0.21 9.62
C ASP A 267 -9.39 1.01 9.41
N PRO A 268 -8.96 1.29 8.18
CA PRO A 268 -7.98 2.34 7.91
C PRO A 268 -8.39 3.74 8.29
N GLN A 269 -9.68 4.01 8.50
CA GLN A 269 -10.10 5.29 9.07
C GLN A 269 -9.48 5.56 10.45
N TYR A 270 -9.10 4.52 11.20
CA TYR A 270 -8.49 4.61 12.52
C TYR A 270 -6.98 4.34 12.51
N SER A 271 -6.40 3.97 11.35
CA SER A 271 -5.00 3.55 11.27
C SER A 271 -4.07 4.75 11.16
N LEU A 272 -3.17 4.90 12.15
CA LEU A 272 -2.17 5.96 12.16
C LEU A 272 -1.21 5.84 10.96
N GLU A 273 -0.74 4.62 10.69
CA GLU A 273 0.18 4.34 9.58
C GLU A 273 -0.48 4.54 8.21
N PHE A 274 -1.77 4.25 8.10
CA PHE A 274 -2.48 4.44 6.83
C PHE A 274 -2.60 5.91 6.46
N HIS A 275 -3.04 6.76 7.39
CA HIS A 275 -3.13 8.22 7.14
C HIS A 275 -1.75 8.85 6.93
N HIS A 276 -0.73 8.38 7.67
CA HIS A 276 0.68 8.74 7.45
C HIS A 276 1.14 8.44 6.01
N GLY A 277 0.77 7.27 5.47
CA GLY A 277 1.05 6.89 4.08
C GLY A 277 0.41 7.83 3.06
N GLY A 278 -0.76 8.38 3.38
CA GLY A 278 -1.41 9.40 2.54
C GLY A 278 -0.51 10.60 2.28
N THR A 279 0.11 11.14 3.32
CA THR A 279 0.97 12.33 3.22
C THR A 279 2.25 12.02 2.42
N HIS A 280 2.78 10.79 2.51
CA HIS A 280 3.88 10.36 1.64
C HIS A 280 3.51 10.44 0.15
N VAL A 281 2.33 9.93 -0.21
CA VAL A 281 1.83 10.01 -1.58
C VAL A 281 1.52 11.46 -1.98
N PHE A 282 1.05 12.29 -1.04
CA PHE A 282 0.80 13.72 -1.26
C PHE A 282 2.05 14.49 -1.67
N VAL A 283 3.17 14.29 -0.99
CA VAL A 283 4.43 14.96 -1.37
C VAL A 283 4.95 14.42 -2.70
N GLY A 284 4.71 13.14 -2.99
CA GLY A 284 5.09 12.51 -4.25
C GLY A 284 6.61 12.40 -4.41
N GLY A 285 7.08 12.13 -5.62
CA GLY A 285 8.51 12.07 -5.93
C GLY A 285 9.24 11.05 -5.05
N ASP A 286 10.35 11.46 -4.43
CA ASP A 286 11.13 10.56 -3.57
C ASP A 286 10.41 10.24 -2.24
N MET A 287 9.49 11.10 -1.77
CA MET A 287 8.66 10.87 -0.59
C MET A 287 7.59 9.79 -0.77
N GLU A 288 7.21 9.44 -2.01
CA GLU A 288 6.15 8.44 -2.28
C GLU A 288 6.61 7.00 -2.00
N ARG A 289 7.92 6.72 -2.02
CA ARG A 289 8.45 5.36 -1.81
C ARG A 289 9.13 5.25 -0.46
N LEU A 290 8.83 4.18 0.27
CA LEU A 290 9.45 3.93 1.58
C LEU A 290 10.97 4.00 1.52
N ASP A 291 11.58 3.37 0.52
CA ASP A 291 13.03 3.24 0.42
C ASP A 291 13.78 4.48 -0.07
N THR A 292 13.08 5.55 -0.44
CA THR A 292 13.68 6.83 -0.84
C THR A 292 13.17 8.02 -0.03
N ALA A 293 12.07 7.85 0.71
CA ALA A 293 11.39 8.97 1.36
C ALA A 293 12.29 9.71 2.35
N ALA A 294 13.13 8.98 3.10
CA ALA A 294 14.05 9.58 4.06
C ALA A 294 15.19 10.41 3.44
N PHE A 295 15.36 10.42 2.11
CA PHE A 295 16.29 11.35 1.44
C PHE A 295 15.74 12.78 1.36
N ASP A 296 14.43 12.97 1.52
CA ASP A 296 13.82 14.29 1.68
C ASP A 296 13.76 14.67 3.16
N VAL A 297 14.26 15.84 3.52
CA VAL A 297 14.27 16.33 4.92
C VAL A 297 12.87 16.41 5.51
N ILE A 298 11.85 16.67 4.68
CA ILE A 298 10.47 16.75 5.16
C ILE A 298 9.95 15.43 5.74
N PHE A 299 10.58 14.29 5.40
CA PHE A 299 10.33 12.99 6.02
C PHE A 299 10.39 13.07 7.55
N PHE A 300 11.44 13.67 8.09
CA PHE A 300 11.66 13.71 9.53
C PHE A 300 10.65 14.62 10.23
N LEU A 301 10.21 15.69 9.57
CA LEU A 301 9.17 16.58 10.09
C LEU A 301 7.79 15.92 10.07
N HIS A 302 7.48 15.19 8.99
CA HIS A 302 6.25 14.40 8.87
C HIS A 302 6.20 13.32 9.96
N HIS A 303 7.28 12.56 10.13
CA HIS A 303 7.36 11.54 11.18
C HIS A 303 7.39 12.11 12.60
N ALA A 304 7.93 13.30 12.81
CA ALA A 304 7.80 14.02 14.08
C ALA A 304 6.33 14.40 14.37
N PHE A 305 5.55 14.73 13.35
CA PHE A 305 4.11 14.98 13.50
C PHE A 305 3.33 13.68 13.79
N VAL A 306 3.69 12.56 13.14
CA VAL A 306 3.13 11.24 13.48
C VAL A 306 3.45 10.84 14.92
N ASP A 307 4.69 11.06 15.37
CA ASP A 307 5.08 10.81 16.77
C ASP A 307 4.37 11.76 17.74
N TYR A 308 4.09 13.01 17.34
CA TYR A 308 3.26 13.95 18.09
C TYR A 308 1.82 13.44 18.27
N ILE A 309 1.16 12.97 17.19
CA ILE A 309 -0.18 12.35 17.27
C ILE A 309 -0.14 11.10 18.17
N TRP A 310 0.91 10.27 18.06
CA TRP A 310 1.06 9.10 18.91
C TRP A 310 1.27 9.47 20.38
N GLU A 311 2.02 10.54 20.69
CA GLU A 311 2.15 11.06 22.04
C GLU A 311 0.82 11.62 22.59
N MET A 312 0.03 12.31 21.78
CA MET A 312 -1.33 12.70 22.19
C MET A 312 -2.18 11.47 22.55
N PHE A 313 -2.09 10.39 21.76
CA PHE A 313 -2.78 9.13 22.04
C PHE A 313 -2.25 8.46 23.33
N ARG A 314 -0.93 8.46 23.55
CA ARG A 314 -0.30 7.95 24.79
C ARG A 314 -0.75 8.72 26.02
N ASP A 315 -0.91 10.03 25.90
CA ASP A 315 -1.39 10.90 26.97
C ASP A 315 -2.87 10.60 27.27
N LYS A 316 -3.70 10.42 26.23
CA LYS A 316 -5.08 9.96 26.37
C LYS A 316 -5.15 8.58 27.06
N MET A 317 -4.31 7.63 26.67
CA MET A 317 -4.26 6.31 27.31
C MET A 317 -4.00 6.44 28.81
N ARG A 318 -3.03 7.28 29.22
CA ARG A 318 -2.76 7.53 30.64
C ARG A 318 -3.96 8.15 31.37
N ASN A 319 -4.63 9.10 30.73
CA ASN A 319 -5.83 9.74 31.29
C ASN A 319 -7.02 8.77 31.44
N ASN A 320 -7.00 7.66 30.70
CA ASN A 320 -7.98 6.57 30.77
C ASN A 320 -7.47 5.37 31.60
N ASP A 321 -6.46 5.57 32.46
CA ASP A 321 -5.85 4.53 33.30
C ASP A 321 -5.27 3.32 32.54
N LEU A 322 -4.88 3.52 31.27
CA LEU A 322 -4.19 2.52 30.45
C LEU A 322 -2.68 2.76 30.45
N ASN A 323 -1.90 1.69 30.35
CA ASN A 323 -0.44 1.78 30.28
C ASN A 323 0.04 2.10 28.85
N PRO A 324 0.60 3.29 28.56
CA PRO A 324 1.12 3.64 27.23
C PRO A 324 2.42 2.89 26.88
N GLU A 325 3.14 2.33 27.85
CA GLU A 325 4.34 1.51 27.60
C GLU A 325 4.01 0.07 27.22
N GLN A 326 2.74 -0.31 27.30
CA GLN A 326 2.31 -1.66 26.95
C GLN A 326 2.30 -1.83 25.43
N TYR A 327 3.21 -2.66 24.93
CA TYR A 327 3.15 -3.12 23.55
C TYR A 327 1.84 -3.87 23.30
N PRO A 328 1.14 -3.64 22.17
CA PRO A 328 -0.14 -4.27 21.91
C PRO A 328 -0.04 -5.80 21.95
N THR A 329 -1.11 -6.45 22.40
CA THR A 329 -1.20 -7.91 22.30
C THR A 329 -1.38 -8.27 20.83
N VAL A 330 -0.29 -8.60 20.17
CA VAL A 330 -0.31 -8.85 18.73
C VAL A 330 -1.13 -10.11 18.39
N GLY A 331 -2.05 -9.96 17.44
CA GLY A 331 -2.70 -11.06 16.73
C GLY A 331 -1.75 -11.68 15.68
N GLU A 332 -2.27 -12.09 14.53
CA GLU A 332 -1.41 -12.50 13.40
C GLU A 332 -0.71 -11.27 12.80
N VAL A 333 0.52 -10.99 13.26
CA VAL A 333 1.43 -10.00 12.66
C VAL A 333 2.66 -10.70 12.09
N SER A 334 3.38 -10.01 11.21
CA SER A 334 4.70 -10.46 10.75
C SER A 334 5.66 -10.68 11.91
N ASP A 335 6.58 -11.64 11.78
CA ASP A 335 7.64 -11.91 12.77
C ASP A 335 8.49 -10.66 13.06
N TYR A 336 8.57 -9.72 12.10
CA TYR A 336 9.25 -8.45 12.26
C TYR A 336 8.59 -7.52 13.29
N HIS A 337 7.29 -7.66 13.58
CA HIS A 337 6.56 -6.82 14.54
C HIS A 337 6.21 -7.55 15.84
N LEU A 338 6.88 -8.66 16.15
CA LEU A 338 6.78 -9.25 17.47
C LEU A 338 7.36 -8.28 18.50
N ALA A 339 6.77 -8.26 19.70
CA ALA A 339 7.25 -7.43 20.82
C ALA A 339 8.76 -7.62 21.09
N SER A 340 9.27 -8.85 20.94
CA SER A 340 10.67 -9.21 21.13
C SER A 340 11.54 -9.09 19.87
N ALA A 341 10.97 -8.73 18.72
CA ALA A 341 11.75 -8.61 17.50
C ALA A 341 12.65 -7.37 17.57
N PRO A 342 13.91 -7.47 17.10
CA PRO A 342 14.85 -6.37 17.14
C PRO A 342 14.49 -5.33 16.07
N MET A 343 14.60 -4.05 16.44
CA MET A 343 14.32 -2.94 15.52
C MET A 343 15.45 -2.67 14.51
N GLY A 344 16.65 -3.21 14.74
CA GLY A 344 17.86 -2.87 13.98
C GLY A 344 18.66 -1.71 14.56
N PHE A 345 18.20 -1.11 15.67
CA PHE A 345 18.94 -0.11 16.44
C PHE A 345 19.58 -0.77 17.67
N GLY A 346 20.75 -1.39 17.47
CA GLY A 346 21.40 -2.15 18.53
C GLY A 346 20.55 -3.33 18.99
N ASN A 347 20.36 -3.45 20.31
CA ASN A 347 19.57 -4.54 20.91
C ASN A 347 18.13 -4.13 21.25
N ILE A 348 17.68 -2.93 20.85
CA ILE A 348 16.33 -2.45 21.19
C ILE A 348 15.28 -3.26 20.43
N THR A 349 14.33 -3.78 21.19
CA THR A 349 13.17 -4.53 20.71
C THR A 349 11.98 -3.61 20.45
N HIS A 350 10.98 -4.12 19.72
CA HIS A 350 9.76 -3.35 19.46
C HIS A 350 9.02 -2.91 20.74
N ALA A 351 8.97 -3.76 21.76
CA ALA A 351 8.38 -3.42 23.05
C ALA A 351 9.11 -2.27 23.75
N GLU A 352 10.44 -2.25 23.69
CA GLU A 352 11.24 -1.21 24.33
C GLU A 352 11.11 0.16 23.65
N GLY A 353 10.73 0.19 22.37
CA GLY A 353 10.36 1.43 21.67
C GLY A 353 9.17 2.18 22.27
N TYR A 354 8.41 1.55 23.16
CA TYR A 354 7.25 2.14 23.83
C TYR A 354 7.59 2.75 25.20
N LEU A 355 8.82 2.63 25.67
CA LEU A 355 9.21 3.13 26.99
C LEU A 355 9.18 4.65 27.06
N ASN A 356 8.67 5.19 28.17
CA ASN A 356 8.65 6.63 28.42
C ASN A 356 10.06 7.21 28.55
N ALA A 357 11.05 6.40 28.94
CA ALA A 357 12.45 6.82 29.01
C ALA A 357 13.01 7.36 27.68
N LEU A 358 12.44 6.95 26.54
CA LEU A 358 12.80 7.49 25.22
C LEU A 358 12.29 8.92 25.01
N LYS A 359 11.22 9.31 25.72
CA LYS A 359 10.64 10.66 25.69
C LYS A 359 11.41 11.64 26.58
N ASP A 360 12.23 11.17 27.53
CA ASP A 360 12.90 12.04 28.51
C ASP A 360 13.77 13.14 27.86
N SER A 361 14.26 12.94 26.64
CA SER A 361 15.05 13.95 25.91
C SER A 361 14.24 14.98 25.15
N TYR A 362 12.92 14.85 25.00
CA TYR A 362 12.12 15.79 24.21
C TYR A 362 10.69 16.00 24.72
N GLU A 363 10.06 17.06 24.25
CA GLU A 363 8.63 17.35 24.38
C GLU A 363 8.14 18.08 23.13
N TYR A 364 6.84 17.97 22.85
CA TYR A 364 6.22 18.71 21.77
C TYR A 364 5.57 19.97 22.31
N GLN A 365 5.83 21.09 21.63
CA GLN A 365 4.94 22.24 21.70
C GLN A 365 3.64 21.88 20.96
N PRO A 366 2.44 22.10 21.55
CA PRO A 366 1.18 21.86 20.85
C PRO A 366 1.07 22.64 19.54
N ALA A 367 0.31 22.11 18.60
CA ALA A 367 -0.01 22.80 17.35
C ALA A 367 -0.66 24.17 17.65
N PRO A 368 -0.38 25.22 16.85
CA PRO A 368 -0.90 26.55 17.10
C PRO A 368 -2.42 26.58 16.91
N GLU A 369 -3.13 27.14 17.89
CA GLU A 369 -4.57 27.36 17.86
C GLU A 369 -4.87 28.85 17.96
N CYS A 370 -6.02 29.27 17.41
CA CYS A 370 -6.51 30.63 17.55
C CYS A 370 -8.02 30.63 17.78
N SER A 371 -8.56 31.78 18.18
CA SER A 371 -9.99 31.95 18.41
C SER A 371 -10.43 33.36 18.06
N GLN A 372 -11.73 33.63 18.09
CA GLN A 372 -12.25 34.99 17.93
C GLN A 372 -11.73 35.94 19.04
N LEU A 373 -11.43 35.44 20.23
CA LEU A 373 -10.89 36.24 21.34
C LEU A 373 -9.38 36.43 21.27
N ASN A 374 -8.67 35.49 20.65
CA ASN A 374 -7.24 35.55 20.41
C ASN A 374 -6.95 35.16 18.95
N PRO A 375 -7.05 36.11 18.00
CA PRO A 375 -6.94 35.84 16.57
C PRO A 375 -5.50 35.79 16.07
N ASP A 376 -4.51 35.74 16.96
CA ASP A 376 -3.10 35.64 16.61
C ASP A 376 -2.59 34.20 16.73
N CYS A 377 -1.98 33.71 15.66
CA CYS A 377 -1.34 32.40 15.61
C CYS A 377 0.12 32.42 16.08
N GLY A 378 0.68 33.60 16.33
CA GLY A 378 2.06 33.78 16.81
C GLY A 378 3.13 33.50 15.75
N SER A 379 2.75 33.46 14.46
CA SER A 379 3.66 33.24 13.34
C SER A 379 3.23 34.05 12.12
N LYS A 380 4.22 34.64 11.43
CA LYS A 380 4.01 35.36 10.15
C LYS A 380 3.69 34.45 8.97
N TYR A 381 3.72 33.13 9.16
CA TYR A 381 3.46 32.11 8.15
C TYR A 381 2.08 31.45 8.32
N LEU A 382 1.34 31.86 9.35
CA LEU A 382 0.02 31.36 9.71
C LEU A 382 -0.94 32.55 9.88
N TRP A 383 -2.21 32.33 9.56
CA TRP A 383 -3.27 33.28 9.85
C TRP A 383 -4.43 32.57 10.58
N CYS A 384 -5.19 33.34 11.35
CA CYS A 384 -6.31 32.78 12.10
C CYS A 384 -7.60 32.81 11.28
N ASN A 385 -8.10 31.62 10.94
CA ASN A 385 -9.48 31.46 10.51
C ASN A 385 -10.37 31.38 11.75
N VAL A 386 -10.92 32.54 12.16
CA VAL A 386 -11.77 32.67 13.34
C VAL A 386 -13.06 31.85 13.26
N THR A 387 -13.58 31.61 12.04
CA THR A 387 -14.78 30.80 11.83
C THR A 387 -14.52 29.34 12.13
N LEU A 388 -13.34 28.84 11.75
CA LEU A 388 -12.91 27.48 12.08
C LEU A 388 -12.24 27.39 13.47
N ALA A 389 -11.94 28.54 14.09
CA ALA A 389 -11.12 28.68 15.29
C ALA A 389 -9.77 27.96 15.14
N ARG A 390 -9.07 28.23 14.04
CA ARG A 390 -7.86 27.49 13.62
C ARG A 390 -6.83 28.40 12.99
N CYS A 391 -5.57 28.09 13.29
CA CYS A 391 -4.45 28.60 12.53
C CYS A 391 -4.32 27.82 11.22
N ILE A 392 -4.21 28.54 10.12
CA ILE A 392 -4.06 27.99 8.77
C ILE A 392 -2.79 28.58 8.15
N PRO A 393 -2.00 27.81 7.39
CA PRO A 393 -0.93 28.35 6.57
C PRO A 393 -1.39 29.48 5.65
N ILE A 394 -0.47 30.38 5.35
CA ILE A 394 -0.64 31.39 4.31
C ILE A 394 -0.31 30.74 2.96
N ASP A 395 -1.12 31.00 1.94
CA ASP A 395 -0.74 30.81 0.54
C ASP A 395 0.06 32.04 0.09
N PRO A 396 1.35 31.91 -0.30
CA PRO A 396 2.14 33.04 -0.77
C PRO A 396 1.59 33.69 -2.05
N LEU A 397 0.79 32.97 -2.85
CA LEU A 397 0.22 33.42 -4.11
C LEU A 397 -1.16 34.06 -3.93
N ASP A 398 -1.89 33.69 -2.87
CA ASP A 398 -3.18 34.28 -2.49
C ASP A 398 -3.22 34.59 -0.98
N PRO A 399 -2.47 35.60 -0.51
CA PRO A 399 -2.47 35.96 0.90
C PRO A 399 -3.86 36.48 1.31
N PRO A 400 -4.36 36.13 2.51
CA PRO A 400 -5.66 36.60 2.96
C PRO A 400 -5.72 38.13 2.96
N ILE A 401 -6.76 38.68 2.33
CA ILE A 401 -6.99 40.13 2.29
C ILE A 401 -7.26 40.61 3.72
N VAL A 402 -6.23 41.13 4.38
CA VAL A 402 -6.42 41.97 5.57
C VAL A 402 -6.96 43.30 5.05
N GLU A 403 -8.26 43.56 5.24
CA GLU A 403 -8.89 44.83 4.84
C GLU A 403 -8.17 46.04 5.47
N VAL A 404 -7.25 46.64 4.73
CA VAL A 404 -6.81 48.03 4.93
C VAL A 404 -6.73 48.73 3.58
N GLY A 405 -7.87 49.23 3.11
CA GLY A 405 -7.97 50.28 2.09
C GLY A 405 -8.14 49.82 0.63
N PRO A 406 -8.74 50.67 -0.23
CA PRO A 406 -9.10 50.30 -1.59
C PRO A 406 -7.96 50.66 -2.56
N ASP A 407 -7.56 49.75 -3.44
CA ASP A 407 -7.83 49.79 -4.88
C ASP A 407 -7.20 48.56 -5.59
N PRO A 408 -7.42 48.32 -6.90
CA PRO A 408 -7.81 47.01 -7.39
C PRO A 408 -6.70 46.34 -8.20
N HIS A 409 -6.99 45.12 -8.66
CA HIS A 409 -6.37 44.36 -9.77
C HIS A 409 -5.75 43.03 -9.36
N PRO A 410 -5.79 42.06 -10.28
CA PRO A 410 -6.98 41.42 -10.81
C PRO A 410 -7.02 39.98 -10.28
N ALA A 411 -8.21 39.38 -10.33
CA ALA A 411 -8.37 37.93 -10.22
C ALA A 411 -7.40 37.22 -11.17
N HIS A 412 -6.24 36.81 -10.66
CA HIS A 412 -5.48 35.74 -11.27
C HIS A 412 -6.23 34.48 -10.89
N CYS A 413 -6.99 33.90 -11.82
CA CYS A 413 -7.34 32.51 -11.70
C CYS A 413 -6.02 31.72 -11.73
N PRO A 414 -5.64 31.00 -10.66
CA PRO A 414 -4.62 30.00 -10.79
C PRO A 414 -5.30 28.81 -11.46
N PHE A 415 -5.53 28.89 -12.78
CA PHE A 415 -5.76 27.67 -13.53
C PHE A 415 -4.45 26.89 -13.45
N THR A 416 -4.36 25.97 -12.50
CA THR A 416 -3.31 24.96 -12.47
C THR A 416 -3.42 24.20 -13.78
N LYS A 417 -2.54 24.53 -14.74
CA LYS A 417 -2.45 23.81 -16.00
C LYS A 417 -2.36 22.31 -15.68
N PRO A 418 -2.89 21.40 -16.49
CA PRO A 418 -2.55 19.99 -16.36
C PRO A 418 -1.02 19.85 -16.43
N GLN A 419 -0.37 19.36 -15.37
CA GLN A 419 1.09 19.27 -15.27
C GLN A 419 1.53 17.81 -15.35
N SER A 420 2.69 17.58 -15.98
CA SER A 420 3.29 16.26 -16.19
C SER A 420 4.02 15.75 -14.95
N TYR A 421 4.23 14.44 -14.84
CA TYR A 421 5.03 13.84 -13.76
C TYR A 421 6.52 13.76 -14.10
N GLN A 422 7.38 14.25 -13.20
CA GLN A 422 8.82 14.01 -13.28
C GLN A 422 9.18 12.64 -12.70
N ASN A 423 9.27 11.63 -13.56
CA ASN A 423 9.70 10.28 -13.18
C ASN A 423 11.23 10.18 -13.02
N SER A 424 11.69 9.20 -12.24
CA SER A 424 13.12 8.94 -12.03
C SER A 424 13.78 8.21 -13.20
N PHE A 425 13.00 7.41 -13.93
CA PHE A 425 13.49 6.43 -14.90
C PHE A 425 14.58 5.51 -14.34
N CYS A 426 14.55 5.23 -13.03
CA CYS A 426 15.49 4.32 -12.37
C CYS A 426 14.95 2.89 -12.31
N LEU A 427 15.78 1.94 -12.76
CA LEU A 427 15.53 0.51 -12.68
C LEU A 427 16.72 -0.17 -11.99
N ASN A 428 16.45 -0.87 -10.88
CA ASN A 428 17.46 -1.60 -10.10
C ASN A 428 18.72 -0.77 -9.77
N GLY A 429 18.52 0.51 -9.42
CA GLY A 429 19.60 1.46 -9.09
C GLY A 429 20.29 2.11 -10.30
N VAL A 430 19.85 1.86 -11.54
CA VAL A 430 20.36 2.52 -12.75
C VAL A 430 19.29 3.44 -13.32
N CYS A 431 19.59 4.74 -13.39
CA CYS A 431 18.67 5.77 -13.89
C CYS A 431 18.96 6.09 -15.36
N ASP A 432 18.29 5.38 -16.25
CA ASP A 432 18.44 5.53 -17.70
C ASP A 432 17.14 5.16 -18.42
N VAL A 433 16.60 6.10 -19.20
CA VAL A 433 15.38 5.91 -19.98
C VAL A 433 15.49 4.77 -20.99
N SER A 434 16.71 4.42 -21.43
CA SER A 434 16.95 3.32 -22.38
C SER A 434 16.61 1.95 -21.80
N GLN A 435 16.45 1.83 -20.48
CA GLN A 435 16.06 0.59 -19.81
C GLN A 435 14.54 0.38 -19.82
N TRP A 436 13.78 1.33 -20.40
CA TRP A 436 12.32 1.34 -20.39
C TRP A 436 11.75 1.18 -21.79
N VAL A 437 10.60 0.52 -21.88
CA VAL A 437 9.73 0.45 -23.07
C VAL A 437 8.36 1.04 -22.74
N TRP A 438 7.61 1.45 -23.76
CA TRP A 438 6.40 2.24 -23.61
C TRP A 438 5.17 1.46 -24.06
N VAL A 439 4.27 1.17 -23.11
CA VAL A 439 3.02 0.47 -23.35
C VAL A 439 1.92 1.51 -23.61
N PRO A 440 1.29 1.54 -24.80
CA PRO A 440 0.11 2.36 -25.02
C PRO A 440 -1.06 1.81 -24.22
N VAL A 441 -1.75 2.67 -23.49
CA VAL A 441 -2.95 2.30 -22.73
C VAL A 441 -4.13 3.17 -23.10
N LYS A 442 -5.29 2.52 -23.23
CA LYS A 442 -6.56 3.18 -23.49
C LYS A 442 -7.27 3.41 -22.16
N ILE A 443 -7.83 4.59 -21.98
CA ILE A 443 -8.63 4.93 -20.81
C ILE A 443 -10.03 5.23 -21.29
N VAL A 444 -11.01 4.55 -20.75
CA VAL A 444 -12.43 4.79 -21.00
C VAL A 444 -13.02 5.23 -19.67
N ALA A 445 -13.39 6.50 -19.57
CA ALA A 445 -13.93 7.07 -18.34
C ALA A 445 -15.41 7.38 -18.50
N GLN A 446 -16.22 6.85 -17.58
CA GLN A 446 -17.59 7.30 -17.41
C GLN A 446 -17.58 8.63 -16.65
N ARG A 447 -18.44 9.55 -17.08
CA ARG A 447 -18.63 10.83 -16.38
C ARG A 447 -18.99 10.63 -14.90
N PRO A 448 -18.38 11.42 -13.99
CA PRO A 448 -18.77 11.41 -12.58
C PRO A 448 -20.23 11.79 -12.37
N PRO A 449 -21.02 11.00 -11.61
CA PRO A 449 -22.41 11.35 -11.32
C PRO A 449 -22.52 12.62 -10.47
N GLU A 450 -21.49 12.95 -9.69
CA GLU A 450 -21.41 14.20 -8.91
C GLU A 450 -21.08 15.44 -9.76
N PHE A 451 -20.52 15.26 -10.95
CA PHE A 451 -20.25 16.38 -11.86
C PHE A 451 -21.53 16.69 -12.65
N ASN A 452 -22.27 17.69 -12.20
CA ASN A 452 -23.60 18.07 -12.69
C ASN A 452 -23.70 19.50 -13.24
N ASP A 453 -22.60 20.24 -13.26
CA ASP A 453 -22.56 21.62 -13.74
C ASP A 453 -21.68 21.75 -14.99
N TYR A 454 -22.31 21.97 -16.16
CA TYR A 454 -21.60 22.02 -17.44
C TYR A 454 -21.73 23.37 -18.15
N HIS A 455 -22.55 24.27 -17.59
CA HIS A 455 -22.83 25.61 -18.10
C HIS A 455 -23.14 25.70 -19.61
N SER A 456 -23.84 24.70 -20.17
CA SER A 456 -24.17 24.62 -21.59
C SER A 456 -25.66 24.35 -21.81
N TYR A 457 -26.41 25.43 -22.02
CA TYR A 457 -27.87 25.37 -22.07
C TYR A 457 -28.39 25.49 -23.52
N PRO A 458 -29.24 24.56 -24.00
CA PRO A 458 -29.81 24.64 -25.33
C PRO A 458 -30.76 25.83 -25.47
N VAL A 459 -30.81 26.41 -26.67
CA VAL A 459 -31.72 27.51 -27.00
C VAL A 459 -32.82 27.00 -27.92
N THR A 460 -34.08 27.10 -27.46
CA THR A 460 -35.26 26.74 -28.25
C THR A 460 -36.15 27.95 -28.43
N ASN A 461 -36.43 28.34 -29.68
CA ASN A 461 -37.24 29.51 -30.02
C ASN A 461 -36.76 30.81 -29.34
N GLY A 462 -35.44 31.01 -29.29
CA GLY A 462 -34.83 32.19 -28.65
C GLY A 462 -34.85 32.20 -27.12
N LYS A 463 -35.30 31.11 -26.48
CA LYS A 463 -35.28 30.96 -25.01
C LYS A 463 -34.24 29.93 -24.60
N VAL A 464 -33.41 30.31 -23.63
CA VAL A 464 -32.42 29.43 -23.00
C VAL A 464 -33.15 28.45 -22.08
N SER A 465 -32.87 27.16 -22.23
CA SER A 465 -33.38 26.09 -21.35
C SER A 465 -32.75 26.19 -19.96
N THR A 466 -33.44 25.67 -18.95
CA THR A 466 -32.90 25.50 -17.58
C THR A 466 -32.10 24.22 -17.40
N THR A 467 -32.21 23.28 -18.34
CA THR A 467 -31.52 21.99 -18.31
C THR A 467 -30.39 21.98 -19.31
N ASP A 468 -29.23 21.48 -18.88
CA ASP A 468 -27.99 21.43 -19.66
C ASP A 468 -28.03 20.39 -20.80
N ILE A 469 -27.30 20.63 -21.91
CA ILE A 469 -27.17 19.68 -23.03
C ILE A 469 -26.36 18.42 -22.67
N TYR A 470 -25.59 18.43 -21.59
CA TYR A 470 -24.82 17.30 -21.12
C TYR A 470 -25.56 16.52 -20.02
N GLU A 471 -26.65 17.06 -19.47
CA GLU A 471 -27.49 16.42 -18.45
C GLU A 471 -27.97 15.03 -18.95
N PRO A 472 -27.65 13.93 -18.23
CA PRO A 472 -28.00 12.59 -18.68
C PRO A 472 -29.52 12.32 -18.66
N SER A 473 -30.29 13.08 -17.87
CA SER A 473 -31.75 12.99 -17.86
C SER A 473 -32.40 13.54 -19.14
N SER A 474 -31.69 14.36 -19.92
CA SER A 474 -32.15 14.95 -21.19
C SER A 474 -32.20 13.96 -22.36
N TYR A 475 -31.50 12.81 -22.29
CA TYR A 475 -31.37 11.85 -23.41
C TYR A 475 -31.64 10.41 -22.99
N ILE A 476 -32.77 9.85 -23.44
CA ILE A 476 -33.22 8.49 -23.09
C ILE A 476 -32.21 7.41 -23.53
N ASP A 477 -31.56 7.59 -24.69
CA ASP A 477 -30.69 6.56 -25.30
C ASP A 477 -29.40 6.29 -24.50
N THR A 478 -28.84 7.34 -23.87
CA THR A 478 -27.58 7.28 -23.12
C THR A 478 -27.81 7.14 -21.62
N ARG A 479 -28.96 7.58 -21.09
CA ARG A 479 -29.34 7.48 -19.67
C ARG A 479 -29.22 6.06 -19.09
N ARG A 480 -29.47 5.02 -19.89
CA ARG A 480 -29.33 3.61 -19.44
C ARG A 480 -27.90 3.20 -19.09
N TYR A 481 -26.90 3.91 -19.61
CA TYR A 481 -25.47 3.64 -19.39
C TYR A 481 -24.84 4.59 -18.34
N ILE A 482 -25.42 5.78 -18.17
CA ILE A 482 -25.02 6.84 -17.22
C ILE A 482 -26.06 6.88 -16.10
N LYS A 483 -25.95 5.94 -15.17
CA LYS A 483 -26.86 5.86 -14.03
C LYS A 483 -26.38 6.80 -12.91
N THR A 484 -27.21 7.78 -12.56
CA THR A 484 -26.97 8.73 -11.46
C THR A 484 -27.25 8.14 -10.07
N ASP A 485 -27.88 6.97 -10.02
CA ASP A 485 -28.22 6.20 -8.81
C ASP A 485 -27.20 5.08 -8.51
N LYS A 486 -26.01 5.11 -9.12
CA LYS A 486 -24.98 4.12 -8.82
C LYS A 486 -24.46 4.33 -7.39
N PRO A 487 -24.23 3.24 -6.64
CA PRO A 487 -23.56 3.32 -5.34
C PRO A 487 -22.26 4.11 -5.51
N LYS A 488 -21.94 4.99 -4.55
CA LYS A 488 -20.68 5.71 -4.54
C LYS A 488 -19.57 4.65 -4.66
N PRO A 489 -18.76 4.61 -5.74
CA PRO A 489 -17.51 3.86 -5.71
C PRO A 489 -16.71 4.32 -4.50
N ARG A 490 -15.73 3.53 -4.09
CA ARG A 490 -14.78 3.85 -3.01
C ARG A 490 -13.98 5.10 -3.36
N ALA A 491 -14.63 6.23 -3.21
CA ALA A 491 -14.20 7.57 -3.51
C ALA A 491 -13.97 8.26 -2.18
N TYR A 492 -13.05 9.21 -2.19
CA TYR A 492 -12.91 10.14 -1.09
C TYR A 492 -14.22 10.92 -0.91
N GLU A 493 -14.86 10.84 0.26
CA GLU A 493 -16.18 11.42 0.49
C GLU A 493 -16.21 12.95 0.35
N HIS A 494 -15.08 13.61 0.61
CA HIS A 494 -14.89 15.05 0.45
C HIS A 494 -14.29 15.44 -0.90
N CYS A 495 -14.26 14.53 -1.88
CA CYS A 495 -13.82 14.88 -3.23
C CYS A 495 -14.88 15.74 -3.92
N GLU A 496 -14.59 17.02 -4.09
CA GLU A 496 -15.37 17.91 -4.97
C GLU A 496 -14.57 18.17 -6.25
N ASN A 497 -14.85 17.42 -7.33
CA ASN A 497 -14.39 17.84 -8.65
C ASN A 497 -15.52 18.50 -9.44
N LYS A 498 -15.47 19.83 -9.51
CA LYS A 498 -16.38 20.65 -10.33
C LYS A 498 -15.73 21.13 -11.62
N ASP A 499 -14.53 20.65 -11.95
CA ASP A 499 -13.89 20.96 -13.22
C ASP A 499 -14.45 20.05 -14.33
N GLY A 500 -14.79 20.66 -15.48
CA GLY A 500 -15.13 19.93 -16.70
C GLY A 500 -13.97 19.10 -17.25
N VAL A 501 -12.76 19.29 -16.73
CA VAL A 501 -11.57 18.49 -17.00
C VAL A 501 -11.31 17.52 -15.85
N GLY A 502 -11.12 16.24 -16.18
CA GLY A 502 -10.77 15.19 -15.22
C GLY A 502 -9.37 14.66 -15.45
N LYS A 503 -8.76 14.16 -14.38
CA LYS A 503 -7.47 13.46 -14.44
C LYS A 503 -7.63 12.01 -14.02
N ILE A 504 -7.09 11.11 -14.83
CA ILE A 504 -6.92 9.69 -14.51
C ILE A 504 -5.43 9.43 -14.36
N PHE A 505 -5.00 9.12 -13.14
CA PHE A 505 -3.65 8.69 -12.84
C PHE A 505 -3.46 7.26 -13.30
N VAL A 506 -2.32 7.00 -13.91
CA VAL A 506 -1.93 5.71 -14.45
C VAL A 506 -0.53 5.40 -13.97
N SER A 507 -0.31 4.20 -13.45
CA SER A 507 0.99 3.81 -12.92
C SER A 507 1.38 2.39 -13.31
N SER A 508 2.69 2.16 -13.32
CA SER A 508 3.30 0.84 -13.35
C SER A 508 4.23 0.65 -12.16
N ASN A 509 4.11 -0.50 -11.51
CA ASN A 509 5.01 -0.94 -10.45
C ASN A 509 5.60 -2.30 -10.80
N GLY A 510 6.94 -2.41 -10.82
CA GLY A 510 7.62 -3.67 -11.12
C GLY A 510 7.29 -4.78 -10.12
N VAL A 511 7.11 -6.00 -10.62
CA VAL A 511 6.91 -7.23 -9.81
C VAL A 511 8.20 -8.05 -9.71
N ASN A 512 9.00 -8.05 -10.79
CA ASN A 512 10.29 -8.76 -10.84
C ASN A 512 11.49 -7.80 -11.05
N TYR A 513 11.28 -6.50 -10.85
CA TYR A 513 12.31 -5.46 -10.90
C TYR A 513 11.97 -4.31 -9.97
N ASP A 514 12.97 -3.62 -9.45
CA ASP A 514 12.78 -2.39 -8.67
C ASP A 514 12.66 -1.21 -9.62
N GLY A 515 11.44 -0.68 -9.76
CA GLY A 515 11.14 0.45 -10.62
C GLY A 515 9.65 0.78 -10.62
N SER A 516 9.33 2.07 -10.72
CA SER A 516 7.97 2.55 -10.86
C SER A 516 7.89 3.74 -11.81
N TYR A 517 6.74 3.88 -12.45
CA TYR A 517 6.42 5.00 -13.32
C TYR A 517 4.98 5.45 -13.08
N LYS A 518 4.73 6.75 -13.16
CA LYS A 518 3.40 7.35 -12.96
C LYS A 518 3.20 8.47 -13.97
N GLU A 519 1.98 8.56 -14.50
CA GLU A 519 1.56 9.62 -15.41
C GLU A 519 0.05 9.87 -15.22
N SER A 520 -0.48 10.94 -15.80
CA SER A 520 -1.92 11.19 -15.88
C SER A 520 -2.40 11.30 -17.32
N ALA A 521 -3.67 10.94 -17.53
CA ALA A 521 -4.40 11.26 -18.74
C ALA A 521 -5.53 12.22 -18.42
N ILE A 522 -5.77 13.14 -19.35
CA ILE A 522 -6.83 14.13 -19.26
C ILE A 522 -8.09 13.57 -19.92
N ILE A 523 -9.24 13.74 -19.26
CA ILE A 523 -10.55 13.34 -19.76
C ILE A 523 -11.52 14.53 -19.74
N ASP A 524 -12.44 14.59 -20.70
CA ASP A 524 -13.52 15.57 -20.71
C ASP A 524 -14.69 15.03 -19.88
N GLN A 525 -14.94 15.62 -18.71
CA GLN A 525 -16.01 15.19 -17.81
C GLN A 525 -17.38 15.66 -18.27
N ARG A 526 -17.49 16.53 -19.28
CA ARG A 526 -18.79 16.90 -19.87
C ARG A 526 -19.34 15.75 -20.70
N LEU A 527 -18.46 14.95 -21.31
CA LEU A 527 -18.87 13.81 -22.12
C LEU A 527 -19.37 12.65 -21.25
N ALA A 528 -20.51 12.09 -21.63
CA ALA A 528 -21.06 10.86 -21.06
C ALA A 528 -20.03 9.72 -20.89
N THR A 529 -19.16 9.58 -21.88
CA THR A 529 -18.02 8.67 -21.87
C THR A 529 -16.90 9.37 -22.61
N SER A 530 -15.76 9.52 -21.96
CA SER A 530 -14.54 10.07 -22.55
C SER A 530 -13.55 8.95 -22.81
N ILE A 531 -12.78 9.08 -23.89
CA ILE A 531 -11.65 8.19 -24.17
C ILE A 531 -10.37 9.02 -24.11
N GLY A 532 -9.45 8.59 -23.26
CA GLY A 532 -8.09 9.10 -23.20
C GLY A 532 -7.09 8.04 -23.66
N VAL A 533 -5.93 8.48 -24.14
CA VAL A 533 -4.79 7.61 -24.43
C VAL A 533 -3.57 8.18 -23.73
N THR A 534 -2.79 7.32 -23.09
CA THR A 534 -1.49 7.67 -22.53
C THR A 534 -0.53 6.49 -22.69
N TYR A 535 0.73 6.67 -22.30
CA TYR A 535 1.78 5.68 -22.43
C TYR A 535 2.43 5.47 -21.07
N ILE A 536 2.56 4.21 -20.67
CA ILE A 536 3.19 3.83 -19.40
C ILE A 536 4.56 3.24 -19.70
N ALA A 537 5.59 3.72 -19.02
CA ALA A 537 6.92 3.13 -19.12
C ALA A 537 7.00 1.87 -18.24
N VAL A 538 7.54 0.78 -18.77
CA VAL A 538 7.83 -0.47 -18.04
C VAL A 538 9.24 -0.93 -18.36
N LYS A 539 9.85 -1.79 -17.53
CA LYS A 539 11.20 -2.32 -17.81
C LYS A 539 11.25 -3.04 -19.16
N ASP A 540 12.25 -2.73 -19.97
CA ASP A 540 12.53 -3.47 -21.21
C ASP A 540 12.78 -4.95 -20.88
N PRO A 541 11.99 -5.90 -21.44
CA PRO A 541 12.23 -7.31 -21.22
C PRO A 541 13.56 -7.80 -21.83
N GLY A 542 14.16 -7.06 -22.77
CA GLY A 542 15.45 -7.41 -23.37
C GLY A 542 15.42 -8.75 -24.12
N VAL A 543 16.59 -9.27 -24.52
CA VAL A 543 16.64 -10.51 -25.32
C VAL A 543 16.30 -11.74 -24.47
N LYS A 544 15.20 -12.43 -24.80
CA LYS A 544 14.65 -13.60 -24.10
C LYS A 544 14.31 -13.37 -22.61
N GLY A 545 14.24 -12.12 -22.16
CA GLY A 545 13.85 -11.81 -20.79
C GLY A 545 12.34 -11.64 -20.64
N VAL A 546 11.94 -11.45 -19.40
CA VAL A 546 10.54 -11.30 -18.99
C VAL A 546 10.44 -10.12 -18.02
N THR A 547 9.47 -9.25 -18.28
CA THR A 547 9.09 -8.16 -17.37
C THR A 547 7.72 -8.49 -16.80
N GLU A 548 7.62 -8.54 -15.47
CA GLU A 548 6.35 -8.64 -14.77
C GLU A 548 6.07 -7.31 -14.08
N VAL A 549 4.88 -6.75 -14.32
CA VAL A 549 4.53 -5.40 -13.87
C VAL A 549 3.06 -5.34 -13.46
N ILE A 550 2.77 -4.54 -12.44
CA ILE A 550 1.41 -4.19 -12.04
C ILE A 550 1.05 -2.86 -12.70
N LEU A 551 0.03 -2.85 -13.55
CA LEU A 551 -0.50 -1.67 -14.22
C LEU A 551 -1.83 -1.28 -13.60
N ARG A 552 -1.99 0.01 -13.27
CA ARG A 552 -3.18 0.52 -12.58
C ARG A 552 -3.59 1.88 -13.08
N ALA A 553 -4.85 2.20 -12.84
CA ALA A 553 -5.33 3.55 -12.96
C ALA A 553 -6.35 3.88 -11.87
N HIS A 554 -6.41 5.14 -11.49
CA HIS A 554 -7.43 5.68 -10.61
C HIS A 554 -7.69 7.14 -10.97
N ASP A 555 -8.86 7.67 -10.64
CA ASP A 555 -9.14 9.08 -10.85
C ASP A 555 -8.70 9.96 -9.68
N GLN A 556 -8.83 11.27 -9.83
CA GLN A 556 -8.47 12.25 -8.80
C GLN A 556 -9.19 12.13 -7.44
N CYS A 557 -10.29 11.37 -7.38
CA CYS A 557 -10.96 11.06 -6.12
C CYS A 557 -10.48 9.74 -5.50
N GLY A 558 -9.46 9.12 -6.09
CA GLY A 558 -8.93 7.81 -5.71
C GLY A 558 -9.78 6.63 -6.14
N ARG A 559 -10.72 6.81 -7.07
CA ARG A 559 -11.57 5.69 -7.53
C ARG A 559 -10.77 4.83 -8.49
N ILE A 560 -10.59 3.57 -8.12
CA ILE A 560 -9.81 2.62 -8.91
C ILE A 560 -10.54 2.28 -10.21
N CYS A 561 -9.85 2.42 -11.34
CA CYS A 561 -10.35 1.98 -12.63
C CYS A 561 -10.14 0.47 -12.80
N HIS A 562 -11.10 -0.21 -13.40
CA HIS A 562 -10.97 -1.63 -13.74
C HIS A 562 -9.97 -1.81 -14.87
N THR A 563 -9.11 -2.82 -14.76
CA THR A 563 -8.23 -3.19 -15.87
C THR A 563 -8.90 -4.25 -16.73
N ALA A 564 -8.95 -3.99 -18.04
CA ALA A 564 -9.36 -4.96 -19.03
C ALA A 564 -8.20 -5.24 -19.99
N CYS A 565 -7.92 -6.50 -20.24
CA CYS A 565 -6.83 -6.95 -21.10
C CYS A 565 -7.40 -7.52 -22.41
N LYS A 566 -6.68 -7.31 -23.51
CA LYS A 566 -7.07 -7.80 -24.84
C LYS A 566 -7.04 -9.33 -24.87
N ILE A 567 -8.10 -9.93 -25.40
CA ILE A 567 -8.19 -11.37 -25.65
C ILE A 567 -7.31 -11.69 -26.86
N PRO A 568 -6.29 -12.57 -26.73
CA PRO A 568 -5.42 -12.98 -27.82
C PRO A 568 -6.21 -13.47 -29.05
N GLY A 569 -5.78 -13.08 -30.25
CA GLY A 569 -6.39 -13.51 -31.51
C GLY A 569 -7.81 -12.97 -31.80
N SER A 570 -8.36 -12.08 -30.97
CA SER A 570 -9.69 -11.49 -31.22
C SER A 570 -9.68 -10.47 -32.36
N ASN A 571 -10.61 -10.62 -33.31
CA ASN A 571 -10.85 -9.68 -34.41
C ASN A 571 -12.37 -9.48 -34.61
N PRO A 572 -12.93 -8.27 -34.38
CA PRO A 572 -12.25 -7.07 -33.86
C PRO A 572 -11.73 -7.30 -32.44
N SER A 573 -10.81 -6.46 -31.97
CA SER A 573 -10.23 -6.61 -30.62
C SER A 573 -11.31 -6.65 -29.55
N ARG A 574 -11.29 -7.70 -28.71
CA ARG A 574 -12.15 -7.88 -27.54
C ARG A 574 -11.31 -7.81 -26.27
N PHE A 575 -11.92 -7.34 -25.19
CA PHE A 575 -11.26 -7.17 -23.89
C PHE A 575 -12.04 -7.89 -22.80
N GLU A 576 -11.33 -8.47 -21.84
CA GLU A 576 -11.89 -9.11 -20.64
C GLU A 576 -11.26 -8.55 -19.37
N ALA A 577 -11.96 -8.68 -18.23
CA ALA A 577 -11.43 -8.22 -16.95
C ALA A 577 -10.15 -8.99 -16.59
N CYS A 578 -9.11 -8.26 -16.18
CA CYS A 578 -7.84 -8.83 -15.77
C CYS A 578 -7.32 -8.16 -14.48
N SER A 579 -6.29 -8.75 -13.88
CA SER A 579 -5.76 -8.30 -12.59
C SER A 579 -4.98 -6.97 -12.66
N GLY A 580 -4.57 -6.54 -13.87
CA GLY A 580 -3.57 -5.50 -14.06
C GLY A 580 -2.13 -5.97 -13.91
N VAL A 581 -1.88 -7.20 -13.43
CA VAL A 581 -0.56 -7.82 -13.48
C VAL A 581 -0.34 -8.34 -14.90
N VAL A 582 0.71 -7.86 -15.55
CA VAL A 582 1.02 -8.16 -16.94
C VAL A 582 2.45 -8.67 -17.06
N GLU A 583 2.60 -9.77 -17.79
CA GLU A 583 3.90 -10.23 -18.26
C GLU A 583 4.17 -9.71 -19.66
N ILE A 584 5.38 -9.22 -19.89
CA ILE A 584 5.85 -8.62 -21.14
C ILE A 584 7.12 -9.33 -21.59
N THR A 585 7.19 -9.66 -22.88
CA THR A 585 8.28 -10.41 -23.51
C THR A 585 8.80 -9.68 -24.77
N PRO A 586 10.03 -9.93 -25.27
CA PRO A 586 10.62 -9.26 -26.46
C PRO A 586 10.02 -9.68 -27.81
N ASP A 587 8.93 -10.42 -27.74
CA ASP A 587 8.40 -11.23 -28.81
C ASP A 587 7.45 -10.33 -29.69
N TYR A 588 7.33 -10.59 -31.01
CA TYR A 588 6.41 -9.94 -31.98
C TYR A 588 5.00 -10.57 -32.21
N PRO A 589 3.90 -9.79 -32.26
CA PRO A 589 3.86 -8.34 -32.26
C PRO A 589 4.13 -7.78 -30.86
N ARG A 590 5.06 -6.82 -30.80
CA ARG A 590 5.43 -6.12 -29.57
C ARG A 590 4.35 -5.07 -29.36
N GLN A 591 3.39 -5.32 -28.48
CA GLN A 591 2.29 -4.40 -28.17
C GLN A 591 2.75 -3.22 -27.27
N TYR A 592 3.97 -2.76 -27.53
CA TYR A 592 4.70 -1.71 -26.84
C TYR A 592 5.81 -1.19 -27.77
N GLY A 593 6.14 0.09 -27.63
CA GLY A 593 7.22 0.73 -28.36
C GLY A 593 8.53 0.73 -27.58
N GLN A 594 9.66 0.66 -28.28
CA GLN A 594 11.00 0.79 -27.70
C GLN A 594 11.30 2.22 -27.21
N THR A 595 10.62 3.19 -27.80
CA THR A 595 10.64 4.61 -27.41
C THR A 595 9.21 5.13 -27.32
N TYR A 596 9.01 6.24 -26.60
CA TYR A 596 7.73 6.92 -26.54
C TYR A 596 7.19 7.25 -27.94
N ALA A 597 8.07 7.73 -28.82
CA ALA A 597 7.75 8.05 -30.21
C ALA A 597 7.27 6.81 -30.98
N SER A 598 7.99 5.68 -30.88
CA SER A 598 7.55 4.45 -31.56
C SER A 598 6.20 3.93 -31.06
N ALA A 599 5.95 3.95 -29.75
CA ALA A 599 4.66 3.55 -29.20
C ALA A 599 3.52 4.48 -29.69
N THR A 600 3.84 5.77 -29.88
CA THR A 600 2.89 6.73 -30.45
C THR A 600 2.57 6.44 -31.91
N LEU A 601 3.57 6.08 -32.70
CA LEU A 601 3.41 5.71 -34.12
C LEU A 601 2.71 4.35 -34.31
N ASP A 602 2.75 3.48 -33.30
CA ASP A 602 1.95 2.26 -33.28
C ASP A 602 0.46 2.64 -33.20
N VAL A 603 0.08 3.52 -32.29
CA VAL A 603 -1.31 3.96 -32.07
C VAL A 603 -1.84 4.89 -33.19
N TYR A 604 -1.01 5.81 -33.68
CA TYR A 604 -1.39 6.81 -34.67
C TYR A 604 -0.64 6.62 -35.98
N ASP A 605 -1.37 6.41 -37.07
CA ASP A 605 -0.81 6.33 -38.42
C ASP A 605 -0.81 7.72 -39.09
N TYR A 606 0.34 8.39 -39.00
CA TYR A 606 0.60 9.65 -39.69
C TYR A 606 0.94 9.49 -41.18
N ALA A 607 1.24 8.28 -41.65
CA ALA A 607 1.66 8.03 -43.03
C ALA A 607 0.48 7.81 -43.98
N SER A 608 -0.63 7.27 -43.48
CA SER A 608 -1.84 6.98 -44.27
C SER A 608 -2.59 8.22 -44.79
N ASN A 609 -2.43 9.38 -44.13
CA ASN A 609 -3.08 10.64 -44.52
C ASN A 609 -2.24 11.82 -43.99
N SER A 610 -1.72 12.66 -44.89
CA SER A 610 -0.88 13.82 -44.55
C SER A 610 -1.59 14.90 -43.75
N ASP A 611 -2.93 14.91 -43.78
CA ASP A 611 -3.74 16.00 -43.24
C ASP A 611 -4.39 15.64 -41.89
N CYS A 612 -4.59 14.34 -41.61
CA CYS A 612 -5.16 13.86 -40.34
C CYS A 612 -4.74 12.40 -40.06
N PRO A 613 -3.96 12.12 -39.01
CA PRO A 613 -3.50 10.77 -38.70
C PRO A 613 -4.68 9.85 -38.35
N SER A 614 -4.63 8.60 -38.81
CA SER A 614 -5.66 7.61 -38.44
C SER A 614 -5.34 6.93 -37.10
N PHE A 615 -6.38 6.65 -36.30
CA PHE A 615 -6.25 6.06 -34.97
C PHE A 615 -6.46 4.54 -35.02
N LYS A 616 -5.45 3.77 -34.61
CA LYS A 616 -5.50 2.29 -34.62
C LYS A 616 -6.04 1.77 -33.30
N THR A 617 -7.28 1.28 -33.30
CA THR A 617 -7.96 0.80 -32.09
C THR A 617 -7.47 -0.56 -31.59
N ASP A 618 -6.75 -1.33 -32.42
CA ASP A 618 -6.34 -2.69 -32.11
C ASP A 618 -4.99 -2.81 -31.39
N GLU A 619 -4.24 -1.70 -31.22
CA GLU A 619 -2.89 -1.70 -30.67
C GLU A 619 -2.83 -1.78 -29.14
N PHE A 620 -3.95 -1.54 -28.46
CA PHE A 620 -4.00 -1.55 -27.00
C PHE A 620 -4.11 -2.97 -26.45
N PHE A 621 -3.12 -3.40 -25.67
CA PHE A 621 -3.26 -4.60 -24.85
C PHE A 621 -4.07 -4.33 -23.57
N VAL A 622 -3.87 -3.16 -22.95
CA VAL A 622 -4.52 -2.77 -21.70
C VAL A 622 -5.49 -1.61 -21.93
N THR A 623 -6.70 -1.77 -21.40
CA THR A 623 -7.69 -0.70 -21.28
C THR A 623 -8.07 -0.52 -19.81
N PHE A 624 -7.98 0.71 -19.30
CA PHE A 624 -8.57 1.07 -18.01
C PHE A 624 -9.98 1.58 -18.21
N TYR A 625 -10.94 0.96 -17.52
CA TYR A 625 -12.33 1.38 -17.51
C TYR A 625 -12.67 2.00 -16.15
N CYS A 626 -12.75 3.32 -16.11
CA CYS A 626 -13.07 4.08 -14.92
C CYS A 626 -14.60 4.26 -14.85
N ASP A 627 -15.26 3.38 -14.10
CA ASP A 627 -16.70 3.42 -13.85
C ASP A 627 -17.01 3.46 -12.34
N TYR A 628 -18.30 3.52 -12.01
CA TYR A 628 -18.81 3.72 -10.65
C TYR A 628 -19.30 2.41 -10.04
N ARG A 629 -18.50 1.33 -10.12
CA ARG A 629 -18.81 0.08 -9.43
C ARG A 629 -18.50 0.19 -7.94
N ASP A 630 -19.24 -0.57 -7.13
CA ASP A 630 -19.18 -0.58 -5.67
C ASP A 630 -18.11 -1.50 -5.07
N HIS A 631 -17.28 -2.14 -5.89
CA HIS A 631 -16.28 -3.11 -5.46
C HIS A 631 -14.96 -2.92 -6.20
N LEU A 632 -13.86 -3.35 -5.58
CA LEU A 632 -12.54 -3.30 -6.19
C LEU A 632 -12.48 -4.26 -7.39
N PRO A 633 -11.71 -3.94 -8.45
CA PRO A 633 -11.65 -4.75 -9.67
C PRO A 633 -11.23 -6.21 -9.50
N TRP A 634 -10.53 -6.52 -8.41
CA TRP A 634 -9.82 -7.79 -8.20
C TRP A 634 -10.55 -8.77 -7.28
N VAL A 635 -11.73 -8.38 -6.79
CA VAL A 635 -12.49 -9.11 -5.79
C VAL A 635 -13.86 -9.44 -6.38
N GLU A 636 -14.39 -10.62 -6.06
CA GLU A 636 -15.75 -10.98 -6.45
C GLU A 636 -16.76 -10.00 -5.81
N LYS A 637 -17.86 -9.72 -6.52
CA LYS A 637 -18.92 -8.87 -5.98
C LYS A 637 -19.39 -9.45 -4.64
N PRO A 638 -19.48 -8.65 -3.55
CA PRO A 638 -19.98 -9.16 -2.29
C PRO A 638 -21.38 -9.76 -2.50
N VAL A 639 -21.54 -11.05 -2.22
CA VAL A 639 -22.87 -11.66 -2.18
C VAL A 639 -23.54 -11.10 -0.93
N ASN A 640 -24.64 -10.36 -1.08
CA ASN A 640 -25.47 -9.82 0.01
C ASN A 640 -25.92 -10.96 0.96
N THR A 641 -25.04 -11.34 1.87
CA THR A 641 -25.28 -12.26 2.97
C THR A 641 -24.75 -11.54 4.20
N PHE A 642 -25.69 -11.12 5.05
CA PHE A 642 -25.44 -10.40 6.30
C PHE A 642 -24.28 -11.04 7.09
N PRO A 643 -23.22 -10.29 7.46
CA PRO A 643 -22.23 -10.80 8.39
C PRO A 643 -22.74 -10.61 9.82
N GLY A 644 -23.15 -11.72 10.45
CA GLY A 644 -23.15 -11.80 11.91
C GLY A 644 -21.70 -11.69 12.41
N ALA A 645 -21.49 -10.92 13.48
CA ALA A 645 -20.20 -10.60 14.08
C ALA A 645 -19.27 -11.82 14.26
N PRO A 646 -17.94 -11.68 14.11
CA PRO A 646 -17.01 -12.74 14.50
C PRO A 646 -16.72 -12.70 16.01
N PRO A 647 -16.76 -13.83 16.75
CA PRO A 647 -16.27 -13.88 18.12
C PRO A 647 -14.95 -14.66 18.28
N ILE A 648 -14.04 -14.01 19.02
CA ILE A 648 -13.03 -14.47 20.00
C ILE A 648 -11.86 -15.34 19.51
N VAL A 649 -10.66 -14.74 19.52
CA VAL A 649 -9.33 -15.35 19.34
C VAL A 649 -8.82 -15.91 20.68
N VAL A 650 -8.38 -17.18 20.70
CA VAL A 650 -7.71 -17.82 21.84
C VAL A 650 -6.19 -17.91 21.57
N ARG A 651 -5.38 -17.42 22.52
CA ARG A 651 -3.90 -17.38 22.51
C ARG A 651 -3.25 -18.79 22.54
N PRO A 652 -2.05 -18.97 21.96
CA PRO A 652 -1.10 -20.00 22.38
C PRO A 652 0.19 -19.45 23.02
N THR A 653 0.69 -20.15 24.04
CA THR A 653 1.97 -19.96 24.74
C THR A 653 3.18 -20.49 23.95
N PRO A 654 4.42 -20.03 24.25
CA PRO A 654 5.60 -20.15 23.38
C PRO A 654 6.23 -21.54 23.35
N ILE A 655 6.94 -21.88 22.27
CA ILE A 655 7.62 -23.17 22.08
C ILE A 655 9.14 -23.03 22.16
N VAL A 656 9.72 -23.94 22.96
CA VAL A 656 11.13 -24.21 23.25
C VAL A 656 11.85 -24.92 22.08
N ARG A 657 13.15 -24.63 21.90
CA ARG A 657 14.08 -25.16 20.87
C ARG A 657 14.13 -26.71 20.80
N PRO A 658 14.33 -27.32 19.61
CA PRO A 658 14.33 -28.78 19.46
C PRO A 658 15.69 -29.44 19.79
N ALA A 659 15.64 -30.54 20.56
CA ALA A 659 16.74 -31.48 20.75
C ALA A 659 16.63 -32.63 19.72
N SER A 660 17.75 -33.00 19.11
CA SER A 660 17.86 -34.07 18.11
C SER A 660 17.89 -35.46 18.74
N ASN A 661 16.97 -36.36 18.35
CA ASN A 661 17.20 -37.81 18.36
C ASN A 661 16.33 -38.53 17.33
N ALA A 662 16.97 -39.40 16.53
CA ALA A 662 16.44 -40.51 15.73
C ALA A 662 15.03 -40.37 15.12
N GLY A 663 14.93 -39.85 13.89
CA GLY A 663 13.76 -40.04 13.01
C GLY A 663 12.48 -39.30 13.40
N GLN A 664 12.48 -38.54 14.50
CA GLN A 664 11.33 -37.78 14.99
C GLN A 664 11.69 -36.30 15.09
N CYS A 665 10.75 -35.42 14.76
CA CYS A 665 10.92 -33.99 14.84
C CYS A 665 9.94 -33.40 15.84
N ARG A 666 10.47 -32.89 16.96
CA ARG A 666 9.67 -32.24 17.99
C ARG A 666 9.45 -30.78 17.60
N LEU A 667 8.26 -30.49 17.10
CA LEU A 667 7.85 -29.15 16.66
C LEU A 667 7.30 -28.30 17.80
N SER A 668 6.75 -28.94 18.85
CA SER A 668 6.29 -28.29 20.07
C SER A 668 6.31 -29.23 21.28
N SER A 669 5.93 -28.72 22.46
CA SER A 669 5.71 -29.55 23.64
C SER A 669 4.63 -30.61 23.42
N GLU A 670 3.64 -30.33 22.57
CA GLU A 670 2.46 -31.16 22.30
C GLU A 670 2.43 -31.79 20.90
N CYS A 671 3.46 -31.56 20.08
CA CYS A 671 3.53 -32.09 18.73
C CYS A 671 4.94 -32.58 18.37
N THR A 672 5.05 -33.89 18.21
CA THR A 672 6.23 -34.54 17.63
C THR A 672 5.77 -35.31 16.40
N ILE A 673 6.40 -35.09 15.25
CA ILE A 673 6.08 -35.84 14.02
C ILE A 673 7.10 -36.97 13.83
N ASN A 674 6.65 -38.09 13.29
CA ASN A 674 7.51 -39.24 12.98
C ASN A 674 8.27 -39.03 11.66
N TYR A 675 8.99 -37.92 11.57
CA TYR A 675 9.83 -37.53 10.43
C TYR A 675 11.08 -36.83 10.96
N PRO A 676 12.28 -37.06 10.38
CA PRO A 676 13.51 -36.46 10.90
C PRO A 676 13.55 -34.94 10.71
N CYS A 677 13.99 -34.19 11.73
CA CYS A 677 14.44 -32.81 11.50
C CYS A 677 15.76 -32.87 10.70
N MET A 678 15.80 -32.36 9.47
CA MET A 678 17.07 -32.27 8.74
C MET A 678 18.01 -31.24 9.40
N LYS A 679 19.28 -31.60 9.58
CA LYS A 679 20.33 -30.65 10.00
C LYS A 679 20.77 -29.80 8.80
N ALA A 680 21.00 -28.51 9.05
CA ALA A 680 21.44 -27.56 8.04
C ALA A 680 22.80 -27.94 7.43
N ALA A 681 22.92 -27.82 6.10
CA ALA A 681 24.21 -27.58 5.44
C ALA A 681 24.46 -26.05 5.39
N PRO A 682 25.71 -25.57 5.38
CA PRO A 682 26.04 -24.18 5.69
C PRO A 682 25.59 -23.13 4.66
N THR A 683 25.02 -23.53 3.52
CA THR A 683 24.83 -22.64 2.35
C THR A 683 23.41 -22.66 1.77
N SER A 684 22.39 -23.10 2.50
CA SER A 684 20.99 -23.01 2.06
C SER A 684 20.01 -22.96 3.24
N SER A 685 18.92 -22.19 3.09
CA SER A 685 17.81 -22.10 4.05
C SER A 685 17.24 -23.51 4.38
N PRO A 686 16.88 -23.80 5.64
CA PRO A 686 16.50 -25.15 6.05
C PRO A 686 15.13 -25.55 5.46
N ARG A 687 15.11 -26.49 4.49
CA ARG A 687 13.88 -27.20 4.07
C ARG A 687 13.73 -28.50 4.85
N GLN A 688 12.76 -28.56 5.77
CA GLN A 688 12.28 -29.76 6.46
C GLN A 688 11.27 -30.59 5.64
N CYS A 689 10.61 -29.98 4.66
CA CYS A 689 9.63 -30.64 3.78
C CYS A 689 9.69 -30.06 2.37
N SER A 690 9.43 -30.92 1.37
CA SER A 690 9.53 -30.57 -0.05
C SER A 690 8.18 -30.30 -0.71
N LYS A 691 7.08 -30.71 -0.07
CA LYS A 691 5.72 -30.56 -0.57
C LYS A 691 4.95 -29.59 0.33
N GLU A 692 4.65 -28.41 -0.21
CA GLU A 692 3.88 -27.38 0.50
C GLU A 692 2.48 -27.89 0.82
N MET A 693 1.99 -27.52 2.00
CA MET A 693 0.75 -27.99 2.61
C MET A 693 0.68 -29.49 2.92
N ASP A 694 1.79 -30.24 2.86
CA ASP A 694 1.83 -31.60 3.38
C ASP A 694 1.54 -31.60 4.87
N MET A 695 0.60 -32.46 5.32
CA MET A 695 0.16 -32.50 6.71
C MET A 695 0.54 -33.82 7.36
N LYS A 696 1.03 -33.77 8.61
CA LYS A 696 1.49 -34.94 9.39
C LYS A 696 0.82 -34.99 10.74
N ALA A 697 0.45 -36.18 11.21
CA ALA A 697 -0.13 -36.31 12.55
C ALA A 697 0.94 -36.07 13.63
N CYS A 698 0.55 -35.40 14.71
CA CYS A 698 1.40 -35.30 15.89
C CYS A 698 1.27 -36.59 16.73
N MET A 699 2.39 -37.24 16.98
CA MET A 699 2.46 -38.45 17.80
C MET A 699 1.91 -38.20 19.20
N GLY A 700 1.07 -39.12 19.68
CA GLY A 700 0.49 -39.07 21.02
C GLY A 700 -0.61 -38.04 21.22
N ASN A 701 -0.88 -37.16 20.24
CA ASN A 701 -1.92 -36.15 20.32
C ASN A 701 -2.73 -36.08 19.02
N CYS A 702 -3.82 -36.84 18.96
CA CYS A 702 -4.63 -36.95 17.76
C CYS A 702 -5.37 -35.65 17.38
N GLN A 703 -5.46 -34.66 18.29
CA GLN A 703 -6.04 -33.35 17.98
C GLN A 703 -5.03 -32.39 17.38
N ARG A 704 -3.77 -32.79 17.27
CA ARG A 704 -2.69 -31.97 16.74
C ARG A 704 -2.13 -32.61 15.47
N TYR A 705 -1.73 -31.75 14.54
CA TYR A 705 -1.05 -32.14 13.31
C TYR A 705 -0.03 -31.07 12.94
N ALA A 706 0.88 -31.33 12.02
CA ALA A 706 1.80 -30.35 11.49
C ALA A 706 1.52 -30.13 10.00
N VAL A 707 1.74 -28.91 9.50
CA VAL A 707 1.59 -28.57 8.08
C VAL A 707 2.87 -27.96 7.53
N CYS A 708 3.30 -28.41 6.36
CA CYS A 708 4.47 -27.89 5.67
C CYS A 708 4.16 -26.52 5.04
N ILE A 709 4.87 -25.47 5.42
CA ILE A 709 4.74 -24.12 4.86
C ILE A 709 6.14 -23.56 4.63
N TYR A 710 6.43 -23.08 3.42
CA TYR A 710 7.77 -22.62 3.01
C TYR A 710 8.89 -23.64 3.28
N GLY A 711 8.55 -24.92 3.21
CA GLY A 711 9.46 -26.02 3.44
C GLY A 711 9.75 -26.32 4.91
N VAL A 712 8.98 -25.82 5.87
CA VAL A 712 9.11 -26.12 7.31
C VAL A 712 7.78 -26.64 7.87
N TYR A 713 7.77 -27.64 8.77
CA TYR A 713 6.53 -28.15 9.38
C TYR A 713 6.12 -27.32 10.60
N TRP A 714 4.87 -26.84 10.60
CA TRP A 714 4.29 -26.03 11.68
C TRP A 714 3.15 -26.76 12.38
N PRO A 715 3.16 -26.87 13.73
CA PRO A 715 2.11 -27.56 14.47
C PRO A 715 0.80 -26.75 14.49
N ARG A 716 -0.32 -27.45 14.30
CA ARG A 716 -1.70 -26.97 14.26
C ARG A 716 -2.57 -27.86 15.16
N LYS A 717 -3.77 -27.38 15.51
CA LYS A 717 -4.76 -28.10 16.31
C LYS A 717 -6.07 -28.20 15.53
N CYS A 718 -6.72 -29.36 15.58
CA CYS A 718 -8.09 -29.52 15.13
C CYS A 718 -9.06 -28.81 16.07
N GLN A 719 -10.23 -28.42 15.54
CA GLN A 719 -11.30 -27.85 16.35
C GLN A 719 -11.77 -28.82 17.44
N SER A 720 -12.37 -28.29 18.52
CA SER A 720 -12.84 -29.11 19.64
C SER A 720 -13.80 -30.20 19.15
N GLY A 721 -13.58 -31.46 19.59
CA GLY A 721 -14.35 -32.63 19.14
C GLY A 721 -13.92 -33.24 17.79
N MET A 722 -12.84 -32.74 17.19
CA MET A 722 -12.23 -33.30 15.98
C MET A 722 -10.86 -33.92 16.25
N SER A 723 -10.51 -34.92 15.46
CA SER A 723 -9.22 -35.59 15.42
C SER A 723 -8.63 -35.49 14.01
N PHE A 724 -7.31 -35.37 13.92
CA PHE A 724 -6.62 -35.28 12.64
C PHE A 724 -6.48 -36.68 12.02
N ASP A 725 -6.96 -36.83 10.79
CA ASP A 725 -6.83 -38.05 9.99
C ASP A 725 -5.72 -37.83 8.96
N GLU A 726 -4.57 -38.47 9.18
CA GLU A 726 -3.39 -38.31 8.35
C GLU A 726 -3.56 -38.86 6.93
N LEU A 727 -4.39 -39.91 6.75
CA LEU A 727 -4.67 -40.47 5.42
C LEU A 727 -5.53 -39.52 4.59
N LYS A 728 -6.40 -38.74 5.23
CA LYS A 728 -7.25 -37.74 4.57
C LYS A 728 -6.64 -36.34 4.54
N GLY A 729 -5.53 -36.11 5.25
CA GLY A 729 -4.88 -34.80 5.34
C GLY A 729 -5.78 -33.70 5.91
N ARG A 730 -6.72 -34.04 6.81
CA ARG A 730 -7.66 -33.07 7.39
C ARG A 730 -8.21 -33.51 8.75
N CYS A 731 -8.71 -32.55 9.52
CA CYS A 731 -9.46 -32.82 10.74
C CYS A 731 -10.83 -33.43 10.40
N VAL A 732 -11.18 -34.52 11.09
CA VAL A 732 -12.47 -35.19 10.99
C VAL A 732 -13.14 -35.25 12.35
N ARG A 733 -14.47 -35.34 12.36
CA ARG A 733 -15.26 -35.40 13.59
C ARG A 733 -15.05 -36.76 14.26
N GLY A 734 -14.58 -36.78 15.51
CA GLY A 734 -14.30 -38.01 16.26
C GLY A 734 -13.38 -37.78 17.46
N LEU A 735 -13.67 -38.43 18.59
CA LEU A 735 -12.85 -38.40 19.80
C LEU A 735 -11.49 -39.07 19.56
N CYS A 736 -10.44 -38.61 20.25
CA CYS A 736 -9.16 -39.28 20.17
C CYS A 736 -9.27 -40.74 20.60
N PRO A 737 -8.71 -41.68 19.83
CA PRO A 737 -8.54 -43.04 20.32
C PRO A 737 -7.74 -42.98 21.62
N ALA A 738 -8.29 -43.50 22.72
CA ALA A 738 -7.53 -43.72 23.93
C ALA A 738 -6.34 -44.62 23.58
N GLN A 739 -5.13 -44.15 23.86
CA GLN A 739 -3.87 -44.72 23.40
C GLN A 739 -3.81 -46.25 23.49
N ALA A 740 -3.74 -46.93 22.34
CA ALA A 740 -3.20 -48.29 22.29
C ALA A 740 -1.67 -48.20 22.26
N VAL A 741 -1.09 -48.61 23.37
CA VAL A 741 0.34 -48.81 23.60
C VAL A 741 0.99 -49.57 22.43
N THR A 742 2.15 -49.07 22.01
CA THR A 742 3.11 -49.68 21.10
C THR A 742 3.33 -51.18 21.34
N ARG A 743 3.26 -52.01 20.29
CA ARG A 743 4.04 -53.25 20.20
C ARG A 743 4.90 -53.23 18.92
N PRO A 744 6.21 -53.53 19.01
CA PRO A 744 7.11 -53.51 17.86
C PRO A 744 6.88 -54.74 16.97
N SER A 745 6.91 -54.54 15.66
CA SER A 745 6.88 -55.59 14.65
C SER A 745 8.23 -56.32 14.59
N GLY A 746 8.27 -57.55 15.09
CA GLY A 746 9.29 -58.54 14.71
C GLY A 746 8.85 -59.31 13.45
N PRO A 747 9.79 -59.83 12.62
CA PRO A 747 9.46 -60.48 11.36
C PRO A 747 9.21 -61.98 11.56
N PHE A 748 8.21 -62.60 10.92
CA PHE A 748 8.25 -64.02 10.45
C PHE A 748 6.96 -64.41 9.68
N ARG A 749 7.12 -64.61 8.36
CA ARG A 749 6.69 -65.70 7.43
C ARG A 749 5.41 -66.58 7.66
N PRO A 750 4.89 -67.32 6.63
CA PRO A 750 3.49 -67.19 6.14
C PRO A 750 2.55 -68.44 6.18
N ARG A 751 1.27 -68.21 5.78
CA ARG A 751 0.21 -69.11 5.19
C ARG A 751 -0.58 -70.09 6.11
N PRO A 752 -1.75 -70.68 5.69
CA PRO A 752 -2.84 -70.26 4.76
C PRO A 752 -4.31 -70.64 5.20
N GLY A 753 -5.31 -70.17 4.43
CA GLY A 753 -6.66 -70.79 4.24
C GLY A 753 -7.79 -70.24 5.14
N THR A 754 -9.06 -70.11 4.73
CA THR A 754 -9.83 -70.45 3.52
C THR A 754 -11.19 -69.72 3.58
N SER A 755 -11.75 -69.47 2.40
CA SER A 755 -13.14 -69.09 2.06
C SER A 755 -14.24 -69.84 2.85
N TRP A 756 -15.46 -69.33 3.02
CA TRP A 756 -16.49 -69.24 1.97
C TRP A 756 -17.68 -68.34 2.36
N ALA A 757 -18.29 -67.77 1.32
CA ALA A 757 -19.51 -66.99 1.30
C ALA A 757 -20.79 -67.83 1.35
N GLN A 758 -21.94 -67.20 1.63
CA GLN A 758 -23.27 -67.36 0.96
C GLN A 758 -24.33 -66.54 1.73
N THR A 759 -24.83 -65.41 1.20
CA THR A 759 -26.01 -65.20 0.32
C THR A 759 -27.39 -65.63 0.86
N HIS A 760 -28.22 -64.59 1.04
CA HIS A 760 -29.68 -64.44 0.82
C HIS A 760 -30.75 -65.08 1.73
N ARG A 761 -31.45 -64.19 2.47
CA ARG A 761 -32.93 -63.91 2.60
C ARG A 761 -33.90 -65.07 2.98
N PRO A 762 -35.17 -64.82 3.41
CA PRO A 762 -35.85 -63.59 3.89
C PRO A 762 -36.76 -63.75 5.16
N SER A 763 -37.25 -62.60 5.68
CA SER A 763 -38.54 -62.29 6.38
C SER A 763 -39.31 -63.33 7.21
N ALA A 764 -39.72 -62.99 8.45
CA ALA A 764 -41.03 -62.38 8.81
C ALA A 764 -41.41 -62.46 10.32
N PHE A 765 -42.27 -61.51 10.75
CA PHE A 765 -43.22 -61.47 11.89
C PHE A 765 -42.81 -61.19 13.36
N GLY A 766 -43.60 -60.29 14.00
CA GLY A 766 -43.96 -60.27 15.44
C GLY A 766 -43.62 -58.98 16.21
N THR A 767 -44.40 -57.88 16.12
CA THR A 767 -45.45 -57.40 17.06
C THR A 767 -45.03 -56.93 18.47
N GLY A 768 -45.45 -55.71 18.86
CA GLY A 768 -45.56 -55.28 20.28
C GLY A 768 -45.71 -53.76 20.52
N SER A 769 -46.94 -53.30 20.78
CA SER A 769 -47.36 -51.93 21.19
C SER A 769 -46.97 -51.53 22.62
N TYR A 770 -47.01 -50.22 22.98
CA TYR A 770 -47.96 -49.61 23.94
C TYR A 770 -47.67 -48.10 24.26
N TYR A 771 -48.68 -47.27 23.96
CA TYR A 771 -49.27 -46.07 24.61
C TYR A 771 -48.57 -45.05 25.54
N GLY A 772 -48.93 -43.77 25.29
CA GLY A 772 -49.47 -42.78 26.26
C GLY A 772 -48.48 -41.75 26.80
N GLY A 773 -48.71 -40.42 26.87
CA GLY A 773 -49.86 -39.54 26.62
C GLY A 773 -49.70 -38.27 27.49
N LEU A 774 -50.05 -37.08 26.99
CA LEU A 774 -50.80 -35.99 27.68
C LEU A 774 -50.71 -34.64 26.93
N ILE A 775 -51.82 -33.93 26.99
CA ILE A 775 -52.29 -32.77 26.21
C ILE A 775 -52.55 -31.59 27.17
N ASN A 776 -52.64 -30.36 26.61
CA ASN A 776 -53.24 -29.09 27.10
C ASN A 776 -52.22 -28.02 27.57
N ARG A 777 -52.37 -26.71 27.28
CA ARG A 777 -53.57 -25.91 26.96
C ARG A 777 -53.19 -24.55 26.32
N PHE A 778 -54.18 -23.97 25.63
CA PHE A 778 -54.27 -22.67 24.97
C PHE A 778 -54.10 -21.42 25.86
N GLY A 779 -53.76 -20.28 25.23
CA GLY A 779 -54.04 -18.92 25.71
C GLY A 779 -53.78 -17.85 24.64
N LEU A 780 -54.85 -17.26 24.09
CA LEU A 780 -54.92 -16.22 23.06
C LEU A 780 -55.40 -14.88 23.66
N GLY A 781 -54.97 -13.74 23.08
CA GLY A 781 -55.62 -12.42 23.17
C GLY A 781 -54.63 -11.31 22.78
N LYS A 782 -54.66 -10.73 21.56
CA LYS A 782 -55.54 -9.66 21.00
C LYS A 782 -55.60 -8.42 21.91
N ARG A 783 -55.36 -7.18 21.45
CA ARG A 783 -55.66 -6.51 20.17
C ARG A 783 -54.53 -5.61 19.71
#